data_AF-A0A935YI62-F1
#
_entry.id   AF-A0A935YI62-F1
#
_cell.length_a   1.000
_cell.length_b   1.000
_cell.length_c   1.000
_cell.angle_alpha   90.00
_cell.angle_beta   90.00
_cell.angle_gamma   90.00
#
_symmetry.space_group_name_H-M   'P 1'
#
loop_
_entity.id
_entity.type
_entity.pdbx_description
1 polymer ?
#
loop_
_entity_poly.entity_id
_entity_poly.type
_entity_poly.pdbx_seq_one_letter_code
_entity_poly.pdbx_strand_id
1 'polypeptide(L)'
;MIDRNAILGWLLEADEARLAELWSAADDTRHRAVGDAVHLRGLVEVSNHCVRACAYCGLRAARDELPRYRMSVDEVLDCAHQAVFLGYGTVVLQAGEDPGLTAALVESMVCRIKAETGLAVTLSLGEREDEELVRWRAAGADRYLLRFETSNRELYARIHPARPGRAAADRLSLLRRLRALGYETGSGVMVGIPGQTWDDLAGDLLLMRELDLDMIGIGPYLAHPETPLSVAAPAATDQVPADELTTLKAVALARLLCPGANIPSTTALATIDRAQGRELGLQRGANVVMPNLTPLRYRELYEIYPGKACVNETAEACAACLEKRITTLGRSLGSGRGDAQVDFIDDTRLEALLSASGAEPDAVEVRDAIARSLAKEALSVEQTAVLLRARDPALRAEVMAAARQLKETVYGNRIVLFAPLYVGNECVNDCAYCGFRSSNLEAVRATLDRDQLRRQVAALEREGHKRLILVYGEHPGYDPAFIADSVREVYATRDGRGEIRRVNINAAPFDVDGFRTIREAGIGTYQVFQETYHHGTYARVHPRGTRKGDYRWRLSALDRAMMAGCDDVGLGALFGLHDWRFETLGLVRHALHLQERFGVGPHTISFPRLRPASGVTLDGLPLVGDDDFLYLVAVLRLAVPYTGLILTAREDAALRRAALALGVSQIDAGTRLELGAYDEPVLAQPCLERGQFALGDARSLDEVMHELVQDGYLPSFCTACYRQGRTGEHFMEFAVPGFIKRFCTPNALTTLQEYLCDFASADTRAAGEALVAQQAAALPTEVGERLRRIREDGERDLYY
;
A
#
# COMPACT_ATOMS: atom_id res chain seq x y z
N MET A 1 8.12 12.18 -18.66
CA MET A 1 9.10 12.18 -17.56
C MET A 1 9.93 13.45 -17.73
N ILE A 2 10.12 14.25 -16.68
CA ILE A 2 10.89 15.50 -16.76
C ILE A 2 12.38 15.14 -16.90
N ASP A 3 13.00 15.60 -17.98
CA ASP A 3 14.43 15.42 -18.24
C ASP A 3 15.25 16.63 -17.75
N ARG A 4 16.58 16.56 -17.90
CA ARG A 4 17.48 17.62 -17.44
C ARG A 4 17.17 18.98 -18.09
N ASN A 5 16.85 19.00 -19.39
CA ASN A 5 16.58 20.24 -20.11
C ASN A 5 15.30 20.90 -19.61
N ALA A 6 14.26 20.11 -19.35
CA ALA A 6 13.03 20.60 -18.75
C ALA A 6 13.25 21.13 -17.32
N ILE A 7 14.08 20.46 -16.51
CA ILE A 7 14.47 20.95 -15.17
C ILE A 7 15.15 22.32 -15.27
N LEU A 8 16.18 22.43 -16.12
CA LEU A 8 16.91 23.69 -16.30
C LEU A 8 16.01 24.82 -16.82
N GLY A 9 15.12 24.52 -17.76
CA GLY A 9 14.13 25.48 -18.26
C GLY A 9 13.26 26.05 -17.15
N TRP A 10 12.74 25.19 -16.27
CA TRP A 10 11.96 25.65 -15.11
C TRP A 10 12.80 26.38 -14.06
N LEU A 11 14.02 25.93 -13.80
CA LEU A 11 14.91 26.59 -12.84
C LEU A 11 15.30 28.01 -13.28
N LEU A 12 15.46 28.24 -14.58
CA LEU A 12 15.76 29.56 -15.16
C LEU A 12 14.52 30.42 -15.41
N GLU A 13 13.32 29.85 -15.32
CA GLU A 13 12.06 30.58 -15.55
C GLU A 13 11.86 31.67 -14.49
N ALA A 14 11.40 32.82 -14.97
CA ALA A 14 11.12 34.02 -14.20
C ALA A 14 9.74 34.61 -14.49
N ASP A 15 9.06 34.18 -15.56
CA ASP A 15 7.72 34.62 -15.89
C ASP A 15 6.69 34.06 -14.88
N GLU A 16 5.93 34.96 -14.24
CA GLU A 16 5.00 34.59 -13.18
C GLU A 16 3.85 33.70 -13.67
N ALA A 17 3.37 33.91 -14.91
CA ALA A 17 2.29 33.11 -15.47
C ALA A 17 2.75 31.68 -15.77
N ARG A 18 3.96 31.54 -16.32
CA ARG A 18 4.62 30.23 -16.52
C ARG A 18 4.87 29.53 -15.18
N LEU A 19 5.36 30.25 -14.18
CA LEU A 19 5.60 29.67 -12.85
C LEU A 19 4.30 29.21 -12.17
N ALA A 20 3.17 29.89 -12.40
CA ALA A 20 1.87 29.43 -11.93
C ALA A 20 1.52 28.02 -12.46
N GLU A 21 1.90 27.69 -13.69
CA GLU A 21 1.74 26.33 -14.24
C GLU A 21 2.59 25.31 -13.44
N LEU A 22 3.84 25.66 -13.12
CA LEU A 22 4.73 24.79 -12.31
C LEU A 22 4.15 24.56 -10.91
N TRP A 23 3.65 25.63 -10.25
CA TRP A 23 3.05 25.54 -8.93
C TRP A 23 1.81 24.65 -8.95
N SER A 24 0.90 24.89 -9.90
CA SER A 24 -0.30 24.08 -10.09
C SER A 24 0.06 22.61 -10.34
N ALA A 25 1.01 22.33 -11.22
CA ALA A 25 1.42 20.97 -11.53
C ALA A 25 2.03 20.25 -10.32
N ALA A 26 2.84 20.95 -9.53
CA ALA A 26 3.45 20.39 -8.32
C ALA A 26 2.40 20.14 -7.23
N ASP A 27 1.48 21.08 -7.00
CA ASP A 27 0.44 20.94 -5.99
C ASP A 27 -0.59 19.86 -6.36
N ASP A 28 -0.98 19.78 -7.63
CA ASP A 28 -1.81 18.70 -8.17
C ASP A 28 -1.14 17.34 -7.99
N THR A 29 0.18 17.26 -8.26
CA THR A 29 0.94 16.02 -8.08
C THR A 29 1.04 15.64 -6.62
N ARG A 30 1.24 16.63 -5.72
CA ARG A 30 1.21 16.44 -4.27
C ARG A 30 -0.15 15.93 -3.82
N HIS A 31 -1.24 16.59 -4.20
CA HIS A 31 -2.60 16.19 -3.84
C HIS A 31 -2.90 14.77 -4.30
N ARG A 32 -2.62 14.45 -5.58
CA ARG A 32 -2.84 13.10 -6.12
C ARG A 32 -1.99 12.03 -5.44
N ALA A 33 -0.72 12.32 -5.16
CA ALA A 33 0.21 11.30 -4.68
C ALA A 33 0.16 11.13 -3.16
N VAL A 34 0.09 12.21 -2.38
CA VAL A 34 0.20 12.18 -0.91
C VAL A 34 -0.99 12.82 -0.19
N GLY A 35 -2.03 13.25 -0.92
CA GLY A 35 -3.26 13.80 -0.35
C GLY A 35 -3.13 15.23 0.19
N ASP A 36 -4.16 15.67 0.92
CA ASP A 36 -4.22 17.00 1.54
C ASP A 36 -3.68 17.07 2.97
N ALA A 37 -3.36 15.92 3.56
CA ALA A 37 -2.73 15.85 4.87
C ALA A 37 -1.38 16.57 4.89
N VAL A 38 -1.15 17.36 5.93
CA VAL A 38 0.15 17.94 6.28
C VAL A 38 0.65 17.25 7.54
N HIS A 39 1.73 16.46 7.43
CA HIS A 39 2.26 15.72 8.57
C HIS A 39 3.16 16.62 9.43
N LEU A 40 2.88 16.65 10.74
CA LEU A 40 3.69 17.38 11.71
C LEU A 40 4.72 16.44 12.35
N ARG A 41 5.98 16.87 12.35
CA ARG A 41 7.10 16.11 12.94
C ARG A 41 7.85 16.97 13.95
N GLY A 42 7.75 16.63 15.23
CA GLY A 42 8.36 17.39 16.32
C GLY A 42 9.88 17.29 16.29
N LEU A 43 10.56 18.38 15.95
CA LEU A 43 12.02 18.45 15.88
C LEU A 43 12.61 18.73 17.27
N VAL A 44 13.43 17.80 17.75
CA VAL A 44 14.16 17.90 19.03
C VAL A 44 15.66 17.91 18.71
N GLU A 45 16.29 19.04 18.98
CA GLU A 45 17.71 19.26 18.77
C GLU A 45 18.44 18.81 20.03
N VAL A 46 18.88 17.54 20.05
CA VAL A 46 19.30 16.85 21.28
C VAL A 46 20.73 17.18 21.72
N SER A 47 21.57 17.66 20.81
CA SER A 47 22.96 18.06 21.10
C SER A 47 23.49 18.99 20.02
N ASN A 48 24.16 20.07 20.41
CA ASN A 48 24.86 20.94 19.47
C ASN A 48 26.37 20.65 19.38
N HIS A 49 26.88 19.59 20.05
CA HIS A 49 28.27 19.14 19.86
C HIS A 49 28.46 18.57 18.45
N CYS A 50 29.61 18.83 17.82
CA CYS A 50 29.90 18.33 16.49
C CYS A 50 31.40 18.19 16.27
N VAL A 51 31.84 17.09 15.64
CA VAL A 51 33.24 16.89 15.24
C VAL A 51 33.58 17.40 13.84
N ARG A 52 32.58 17.91 13.10
CA ARG A 52 32.78 18.35 11.71
C ARG A 52 33.16 19.83 11.62
N ALA A 53 33.93 20.15 10.60
CA ALA A 53 34.35 21.50 10.27
C ALA A 53 33.63 22.07 9.05
N CYS A 54 32.37 21.69 8.81
CA CYS A 54 31.55 22.17 7.68
C CYS A 54 31.68 23.69 7.52
N ALA A 55 31.97 24.15 6.31
CA ALA A 55 32.26 25.56 6.05
C ALA A 55 31.03 26.47 6.18
N TYR A 56 29.82 25.89 6.16
CA TYR A 56 28.54 26.60 6.19
C TYR A 56 27.88 26.64 7.58
N CYS A 57 28.22 25.71 8.48
CA CYS A 57 27.40 25.43 9.66
C CYS A 57 27.92 26.13 10.92
N GLY A 58 27.03 26.84 11.64
CA GLY A 58 27.36 27.50 12.91
C GLY A 58 27.71 26.55 14.06
N LEU A 59 27.35 25.26 13.96
CA LEU A 59 27.68 24.24 14.96
C LEU A 59 29.07 23.62 14.77
N ARG A 60 29.83 24.04 13.77
CA ARG A 60 31.14 23.47 13.43
C ARG A 60 32.07 23.36 14.64
N ALA A 61 32.94 22.36 14.62
CA ALA A 61 33.84 22.00 15.72
C ALA A 61 34.76 23.15 16.14
N ALA A 62 35.27 23.92 15.17
CA ALA A 62 36.22 25.01 15.42
C ALA A 62 35.57 26.33 15.88
N ARG A 63 34.34 26.29 16.41
CA ARG A 63 33.68 27.43 17.04
C ARG A 63 33.65 27.20 18.55
N ASP A 64 34.69 27.72 19.22
CA ASP A 64 34.93 27.50 20.65
C ASP A 64 34.03 28.35 21.55
N GLU A 65 33.53 29.48 21.05
CA GLU A 65 32.71 30.42 21.81
C GLU A 65 31.24 30.00 21.95
N LEU A 66 30.77 29.03 21.14
CA LEU A 66 29.39 28.54 21.19
C LEU A 66 29.19 27.63 22.43
N PRO A 67 28.32 27.99 23.40
CA PRO A 67 28.03 27.12 24.53
C PRO A 67 27.47 25.78 24.05
N ARG A 68 28.12 24.69 24.46
CA ARG A 68 27.74 23.34 24.05
C ARG A 68 26.82 22.69 25.06
N TYR A 69 25.82 21.95 24.58
CA TYR A 69 24.88 21.21 25.41
C TYR A 69 24.60 19.82 24.84
N ARG A 70 24.15 18.94 25.73
CA ARG A 70 23.56 17.64 25.40
C ARG A 70 22.37 17.40 26.32
N MET A 71 21.23 17.08 25.75
CA MET A 71 20.02 16.72 26.50
C MET A 71 20.18 15.33 27.14
N SER A 72 19.58 15.16 28.32
CA SER A 72 19.37 13.87 28.96
C SER A 72 18.26 13.08 28.26
N VAL A 73 18.21 11.76 28.49
CA VAL A 73 17.16 10.90 27.93
C VAL A 73 15.77 11.33 28.39
N ASP A 74 15.62 11.74 29.65
CA ASP A 74 14.34 12.17 30.21
C ASP A 74 13.85 13.46 29.56
N GLU A 75 14.73 14.44 29.32
CA GLU A 75 14.35 15.67 28.61
C GLU A 75 13.92 15.39 27.16
N VAL A 76 14.57 14.43 26.48
CA VAL A 76 14.18 14.02 25.13
C VAL A 76 12.81 13.34 25.14
N LEU A 77 12.55 12.52 26.15
CA LEU A 77 11.27 11.83 26.31
C LEU A 77 10.13 12.81 26.64
N ASP A 78 10.37 13.82 27.48
CA ASP A 78 9.40 14.89 27.75
C ASP A 78 8.97 15.59 26.45
N CYS A 79 9.93 15.90 25.56
CA CYS A 79 9.62 16.44 24.23
C CYS A 79 8.80 15.46 23.37
N ALA A 80 9.07 14.16 23.45
CA ALA A 80 8.28 13.15 22.73
C ALA A 80 6.84 13.07 23.28
N HIS A 81 6.64 13.13 24.59
CA HIS A 81 5.32 13.18 25.20
C HIS A 81 4.57 14.46 24.80
N GLN A 82 5.27 15.59 24.73
CA GLN A 82 4.70 16.84 24.21
C GLN A 82 4.28 16.70 22.74
N ALA A 83 5.07 16.00 21.91
CA ALA A 83 4.69 15.72 20.52
C ALA A 83 3.38 14.93 20.44
N VAL A 84 3.21 13.88 21.27
CA VAL A 84 1.95 13.12 21.37
C VAL A 84 0.79 14.03 21.79
N PHE A 85 0.99 14.84 22.83
CA PHE A 85 -0.02 15.76 23.35
C PHE A 85 -0.51 16.76 22.29
N LEU A 86 0.40 17.23 21.43
CA LEU A 86 0.11 18.13 20.32
C LEU A 86 -0.41 17.41 19.05
N GLY A 87 -0.63 16.10 19.11
CA GLY A 87 -1.15 15.30 18.00
C GLY A 87 -0.14 15.03 16.89
N TYR A 88 1.16 15.19 17.13
CA TYR A 88 2.19 14.90 16.14
C TYR A 88 2.38 13.39 16.02
N GLY A 89 2.64 12.90 14.81
CA GLY A 89 2.88 11.48 14.58
C GLY A 89 4.34 11.04 14.66
N THR A 90 5.26 11.99 14.78
CA THR A 90 6.70 11.73 14.68
C THR A 90 7.49 12.66 15.61
N VAL A 91 8.56 12.13 16.20
CA VAL A 91 9.64 12.92 16.79
C VAL A 91 10.92 12.76 15.95
N VAL A 92 11.64 13.86 15.76
CA VAL A 92 12.90 13.92 15.02
C VAL A 92 14.02 14.28 15.98
N LEU A 93 14.96 13.36 16.21
CA LEU A 93 16.13 13.60 17.04
C LEU A 93 17.28 14.07 16.14
N GLN A 94 17.63 15.35 16.27
CA GLN A 94 18.66 15.99 15.45
C GLN A 94 19.83 16.47 16.31
N ALA A 95 21.04 16.30 15.81
CA ALA A 95 22.23 16.79 16.48
C ALA A 95 23.34 17.15 15.49
N GLY A 96 24.38 17.83 16.00
CA GLY A 96 25.68 17.73 15.36
C GLY A 96 26.21 16.28 15.39
N GLU A 97 27.30 16.02 14.67
CA GLU A 97 27.94 14.69 14.72
C GLU A 97 28.70 14.54 16.04
N ASP A 98 27.96 14.16 17.08
CA ASP A 98 28.39 14.14 18.47
C ASP A 98 28.87 12.74 18.89
N PRO A 99 30.15 12.54 19.25
CA PRO A 99 30.66 11.27 19.77
C PRO A 99 30.06 10.89 21.13
N GLY A 100 29.56 11.86 21.90
CA GLY A 100 28.88 11.61 23.17
C GLY A 100 27.48 11.01 23.00
N LEU A 101 26.87 11.14 21.82
CA LEU A 101 25.70 10.35 21.44
C LEU A 101 26.13 8.95 21.02
N THR A 102 26.47 8.14 22.02
CA THR A 102 26.91 6.75 21.80
C THR A 102 25.77 5.89 21.25
N ALA A 103 26.12 4.80 20.58
CA ALA A 103 25.14 3.85 20.04
C ALA A 103 24.11 3.39 21.09
N ALA A 104 24.57 3.06 22.30
CA ALA A 104 23.73 2.62 23.42
C ALA A 104 22.82 3.73 23.97
N LEU A 105 23.30 4.98 24.00
CA LEU A 105 22.48 6.10 24.48
C LEU A 105 21.32 6.39 23.52
N VAL A 106 21.60 6.43 22.21
CA VAL A 106 20.56 6.67 21.19
C VAL A 106 19.60 5.49 21.12
N GLU A 107 20.07 4.24 21.20
CA GLU A 107 19.21 3.06 21.35
C GLU A 107 18.27 3.21 22.55
N SER A 108 18.78 3.59 23.72
CA SER A 108 17.95 3.79 24.91
C SER A 108 16.89 4.88 24.69
N MET A 109 17.21 5.98 24.01
CA MET A 109 16.24 7.02 23.67
C MET A 109 15.15 6.47 22.74
N VAL A 110 15.55 5.78 21.67
CA VAL A 110 14.63 5.20 20.68
C VAL A 110 13.70 4.20 21.35
N CYS A 111 14.24 3.19 22.07
CA CYS A 111 13.43 2.17 22.71
C CYS A 111 12.42 2.76 23.71
N ARG A 112 12.83 3.73 24.53
CA ARG A 112 11.91 4.38 25.47
C ARG A 112 10.82 5.17 24.77
N ILE A 113 11.16 5.95 23.75
CA ILE A 113 10.14 6.67 22.96
C ILE A 113 9.16 5.67 22.33
N LYS A 114 9.64 4.56 21.73
CA LYS A 114 8.76 3.55 21.12
C LYS A 114 7.90 2.77 22.14
N ALA A 115 8.40 2.58 23.36
CA ALA A 115 7.67 1.86 24.41
C ALA A 115 6.63 2.75 25.11
N GLU A 116 6.97 4.02 25.34
CA GLU A 116 6.14 4.98 26.07
C GLU A 116 5.22 5.78 25.13
N THR A 117 5.51 5.78 23.82
CA THR A 117 4.75 6.52 22.80
C THR A 117 4.51 5.69 21.53
N GLY A 118 3.42 5.98 20.81
CA GLY A 118 3.16 5.42 19.47
C GLY A 118 3.86 6.15 18.32
N LEU A 119 4.83 7.04 18.61
CA LEU A 119 5.43 7.90 17.59
C LEU A 119 6.36 7.13 16.64
N ALA A 120 6.46 7.62 15.40
CA ALA A 120 7.63 7.32 14.58
C ALA A 120 8.86 8.09 15.09
N VAL A 121 10.02 7.45 15.08
CA VAL A 121 11.29 8.07 15.50
C VAL A 121 12.19 8.27 14.27
N THR A 122 12.52 9.53 13.99
CA THR A 122 13.43 9.91 12.91
C THR A 122 14.76 10.37 13.51
N LEU A 123 15.88 9.83 13.03
CA LEU A 123 17.22 10.24 13.45
C LEU A 123 17.85 11.18 12.41
N SER A 124 18.58 12.19 12.87
CA SER A 124 19.34 13.14 12.04
C SER A 124 20.66 13.46 12.76
N LEU A 125 21.53 12.45 12.83
CA LEU A 125 22.72 12.43 13.71
C LEU A 125 24.05 12.45 12.94
N GLY A 126 24.01 12.83 11.65
CA GLY A 126 25.18 12.92 10.78
C GLY A 126 25.64 11.57 10.22
N GLU A 127 26.92 11.48 9.87
CA GLU A 127 27.54 10.26 9.31
C GLU A 127 27.99 9.34 10.45
N ARG A 128 27.31 8.19 10.60
CA ARG A 128 27.52 7.24 11.71
C ARG A 128 27.99 5.88 11.19
N GLU A 129 28.62 5.11 12.07
CA GLU A 129 29.18 3.80 11.70
C GLU A 129 28.07 2.76 11.49
N ASP A 130 28.32 1.76 10.65
CA ASP A 130 27.32 0.77 10.24
C ASP A 130 26.69 0.03 11.42
N GLU A 131 27.51 -0.36 12.39
CA GLU A 131 27.07 -1.06 13.61
C GLU A 131 26.07 -0.22 14.42
N GLU A 132 26.25 1.11 14.43
CA GLU A 132 25.33 2.01 15.12
C GLU A 132 23.99 2.09 14.39
N LEU A 133 24.02 2.21 13.07
CA LEU A 133 22.82 2.29 12.24
C LEU A 133 21.98 1.01 12.31
N VAL A 134 22.63 -0.16 12.29
CA VAL A 134 21.98 -1.46 12.49
C VAL A 134 21.32 -1.52 13.87
N ARG A 135 22.06 -1.12 14.92
CA ARG A 135 21.57 -1.14 16.29
C ARG A 135 20.35 -0.23 16.47
N TRP A 136 20.40 1.00 15.97
CA TRP A 136 19.27 1.93 16.08
C TRP A 136 18.05 1.48 15.28
N ARG A 137 18.25 0.78 14.15
CA ARG A 137 17.14 0.23 13.38
C ARG A 137 16.43 -0.85 14.17
N ALA A 138 17.21 -1.75 14.77
CA ALA A 138 16.71 -2.82 15.63
C ALA A 138 16.01 -2.28 16.88
N ALA A 139 16.48 -1.14 17.41
CA ALA A 139 15.85 -0.43 18.53
C ALA A 139 14.46 0.14 18.20
N GLY A 140 14.11 0.26 16.92
CA GLY A 140 12.83 0.78 16.45
C GLY A 140 12.88 2.16 15.81
N ALA A 141 14.07 2.66 15.44
CA ALA A 141 14.18 3.90 14.66
C ALA A 141 13.57 3.65 13.27
N ASP A 142 12.68 4.54 12.85
CA ASP A 142 11.87 4.36 11.64
C ASP A 142 12.51 5.03 10.42
N ARG A 143 13.17 6.18 10.64
CA ARG A 143 13.66 7.04 9.55
C ARG A 143 15.03 7.62 9.86
N TYR A 144 15.78 7.98 8.82
CA TYR A 144 17.06 8.67 8.96
C TYR A 144 17.18 9.82 7.95
N LEU A 145 17.50 11.03 8.43
CA LEU A 145 17.74 12.21 7.61
C LEU A 145 19.24 12.47 7.47
N LEU A 146 19.75 12.42 6.24
CA LEU A 146 21.13 12.71 5.91
C LEU A 146 21.20 13.43 4.56
N ARG A 147 21.17 14.76 4.57
CA ARG A 147 21.25 15.55 3.34
C ARG A 147 22.59 15.36 2.65
N PHE A 148 22.59 15.03 1.35
CA PHE A 148 23.82 14.99 0.56
C PHE A 148 24.35 16.39 0.23
N GLU A 149 23.57 17.44 0.51
CA GLU A 149 23.90 18.87 0.42
C GLU A 149 24.06 19.38 -1.01
N THR A 150 24.83 18.66 -1.84
CA THR A 150 24.98 18.86 -3.28
C THR A 150 25.58 17.59 -3.93
N SER A 151 25.17 17.30 -5.15
CA SER A 151 25.67 16.22 -6.00
C SER A 151 27.01 16.54 -6.64
N ASN A 152 27.40 17.82 -6.69
CA ASN A 152 28.70 18.26 -7.16
C ASN A 152 29.78 17.91 -6.13
N ARG A 153 30.64 16.94 -6.47
CA ARG A 153 31.68 16.42 -5.57
C ARG A 153 32.72 17.47 -5.18
N GLU A 154 33.07 18.38 -6.08
CA GLU A 154 34.05 19.43 -5.80
C GLU A 154 33.46 20.46 -4.85
N LEU A 155 32.25 20.94 -5.13
CA LEU A 155 31.53 21.85 -4.24
C LEU A 155 31.30 21.21 -2.86
N TYR A 156 30.88 19.94 -2.83
CA TYR A 156 30.69 19.17 -1.60
C TYR A 156 31.98 19.12 -0.76
N ALA A 157 33.12 18.80 -1.36
CA ALA A 157 34.40 18.73 -0.64
C ALA A 157 34.83 20.09 -0.05
N ARG A 158 34.48 21.21 -0.72
CA ARG A 158 34.75 22.56 -0.19
C ARG A 158 33.89 22.87 1.03
N ILE A 159 32.60 22.53 0.99
CA ILE A 159 31.65 22.90 2.05
C ILE A 159 31.62 21.90 3.20
N HIS A 160 31.97 20.65 2.94
CA HIS A 160 32.01 19.54 3.89
C HIS A 160 33.38 18.85 3.86
N PRO A 161 34.44 19.51 4.41
CA PRO A 161 35.78 18.97 4.37
C PRO A 161 35.89 17.64 5.14
N ALA A 162 36.73 16.74 4.63
CA ALA A 162 37.00 15.47 5.28
C ALA A 162 37.59 15.65 6.69
N ARG A 163 37.30 14.70 7.58
CA ARG A 163 37.86 14.71 8.93
C ARG A 163 39.38 14.42 8.87
N PRO A 164 40.22 15.14 9.64
CA PRO A 164 41.64 14.84 9.71
C PRO A 164 41.88 13.37 10.05
N GLY A 165 42.71 12.68 9.25
CA GLY A 165 43.07 11.28 9.48
C GLY A 165 41.99 10.23 9.12
N ARG A 166 40.88 10.62 8.49
CA ARG A 166 39.89 9.69 7.93
C ARG A 166 39.65 9.97 6.45
N ALA A 167 39.37 8.90 5.68
CA ALA A 167 38.88 9.06 4.31
C ALA A 167 37.56 9.86 4.32
N ALA A 168 37.31 10.62 3.26
CA ALA A 168 36.01 11.27 3.08
C ALA A 168 34.93 10.18 3.07
N ALA A 169 33.94 10.27 3.97
CA ALA A 169 32.85 9.32 3.97
C ALA A 169 32.02 9.52 2.69
N ASP A 170 31.68 8.43 2.02
CA ASP A 170 30.77 8.49 0.89
C ASP A 170 29.33 8.56 1.40
N ARG A 171 28.81 9.78 1.49
CA ARG A 171 27.46 10.05 1.97
C ARG A 171 26.38 9.37 1.10
N LEU A 172 26.64 9.16 -0.19
CA LEU A 172 25.72 8.44 -1.08
C LEU A 172 25.71 6.94 -0.75
N SER A 173 26.87 6.35 -0.47
CA SER A 173 26.94 4.97 0.00
C SER A 173 26.24 4.78 1.34
N LEU A 174 26.35 5.76 2.26
CA LEU A 174 25.63 5.71 3.54
C LEU A 174 24.11 5.80 3.35
N LEU A 175 23.63 6.64 2.43
CA LEU A 175 22.20 6.70 2.06
C LEU A 175 21.69 5.37 1.50
N ARG A 176 22.45 4.74 0.59
CA ARG A 176 22.10 3.41 0.07
C ARG A 176 22.09 2.36 1.19
N ARG A 177 23.00 2.47 2.14
CA ARG A 177 23.06 1.57 3.30
C ARG A 177 21.86 1.76 4.23
N LEU A 178 21.47 2.99 4.54
CA LEU A 178 20.26 3.29 5.33
C LEU A 178 19.01 2.66 4.70
N ARG A 179 18.85 2.82 3.39
CA ARG A 179 17.77 2.17 2.63
C ARG A 179 17.84 0.64 2.73
N ALA A 180 19.02 0.04 2.55
CA ALA A 180 19.20 -1.41 2.68
C ALA A 180 18.91 -1.95 4.08
N LEU A 181 19.07 -1.13 5.12
CA LEU A 181 18.68 -1.44 6.50
C LEU A 181 17.16 -1.25 6.76
N GLY A 182 16.41 -0.76 5.77
CA GLY A 182 14.96 -0.56 5.88
C GLY A 182 14.56 0.68 6.67
N TYR A 183 15.41 1.72 6.69
CA TYR A 183 14.98 3.07 7.11
C TYR A 183 14.23 3.75 5.97
N GLU A 184 13.18 4.52 6.29
CA GLU A 184 12.78 5.58 5.38
C GLU A 184 13.92 6.59 5.31
N THR A 185 14.53 6.70 4.14
CA THR A 185 15.78 7.41 3.94
C THR A 185 15.49 8.80 3.40
N GLY A 186 15.81 9.81 4.22
CA GLY A 186 15.65 11.21 3.86
C GLY A 186 16.95 11.87 3.50
N SER A 187 16.95 12.67 2.45
CA SER A 187 18.11 13.47 2.07
C SER A 187 17.65 14.83 1.52
N GLY A 188 18.46 15.47 0.69
CA GLY A 188 18.17 16.77 0.10
C GLY A 188 19.39 17.66 0.02
N VAL A 189 19.16 18.94 -0.32
CA VAL A 189 20.21 19.89 -0.68
C VAL A 189 19.99 21.27 -0.08
N MET A 190 21.06 22.06 -0.07
CA MET A 190 20.98 23.50 0.08
C MET A 190 20.94 24.17 -1.29
N VAL A 191 20.14 25.23 -1.42
CA VAL A 191 19.99 26.02 -2.65
C VAL A 191 20.74 27.34 -2.50
N GLY A 192 21.60 27.66 -3.48
CA GLY A 192 22.39 28.89 -3.52
C GLY A 192 23.67 28.82 -2.70
N ILE A 193 24.30 27.65 -2.60
CA ILE A 193 25.63 27.51 -1.99
C ILE A 193 26.64 28.31 -2.84
N PRO A 194 27.57 29.10 -2.26
CA PRO A 194 28.57 29.82 -3.05
C PRO A 194 29.38 28.91 -3.98
N GLY A 195 29.28 29.18 -5.29
CA GLY A 195 29.83 28.39 -6.39
C GLY A 195 28.96 27.22 -6.88
N GLN A 196 27.66 27.19 -6.54
CA GLN A 196 26.67 26.24 -7.08
C GLN A 196 26.04 26.81 -8.36
N THR A 197 26.12 26.05 -9.43
CA THR A 197 25.56 26.39 -10.75
C THR A 197 24.15 25.84 -10.92
N TRP A 198 23.42 26.32 -11.93
CA TRP A 198 22.10 25.77 -12.29
C TRP A 198 22.16 24.29 -12.68
N ASP A 199 23.26 23.87 -13.31
CA ASP A 199 23.49 22.47 -13.68
C ASP A 199 23.72 21.56 -12.46
N ASP A 200 24.36 22.10 -11.41
CA ASP A 200 24.51 21.39 -10.13
C ASP A 200 23.14 21.18 -9.49
N LEU A 201 22.30 22.22 -9.41
CA LEU A 201 20.95 22.09 -8.84
C LEU A 201 20.06 21.15 -9.67
N ALA A 202 20.19 21.16 -11.00
CA ALA A 202 19.51 20.17 -11.84
C ALA A 202 20.03 18.75 -11.59
N GLY A 203 21.34 18.58 -11.40
CA GLY A 203 21.97 17.33 -10.99
C GLY A 203 21.46 16.83 -9.63
N ASP A 204 21.29 17.74 -8.67
CA ASP A 204 20.76 17.45 -7.34
C ASP A 204 19.35 16.86 -7.43
N LEU A 205 18.47 17.48 -8.19
CA LEU A 205 17.09 17.03 -8.40
C LEU A 205 17.01 15.66 -9.10
N LEU A 206 17.89 15.43 -10.09
CA LEU A 206 17.98 14.13 -10.77
C LEU A 206 18.51 13.04 -9.85
N LEU A 207 19.49 13.36 -9.00
CA LEU A 207 20.04 12.41 -8.02
C LEU A 207 19.02 12.05 -6.95
N MET A 208 18.18 12.99 -6.50
CA MET A 208 17.07 12.68 -5.58
C MET A 208 16.12 11.62 -6.16
N ARG A 209 15.81 11.73 -7.46
CA ARG A 209 15.00 10.74 -8.19
C ARG A 209 15.73 9.41 -8.33
N GLU A 210 17.02 9.42 -8.66
CA GLU A 210 17.83 8.21 -8.79
C GLU A 210 17.92 7.43 -7.47
N LEU A 211 18.09 8.14 -6.35
CA LEU A 211 18.11 7.56 -5.01
C LEU A 211 16.71 7.17 -4.50
N ASP A 212 15.65 7.60 -5.19
CA ASP A 212 14.26 7.34 -4.88
C ASP A 212 13.89 7.71 -3.43
N LEU A 213 14.34 8.88 -2.97
CA LEU A 213 14.26 9.28 -1.56
C LEU A 213 12.83 9.29 -0.98
N ASP A 214 12.67 8.72 0.21
CA ASP A 214 11.40 8.72 0.95
C ASP A 214 11.06 10.12 1.50
N MET A 215 12.10 10.90 1.82
CA MET A 215 11.96 12.29 2.25
C MET A 215 13.00 13.19 1.58
N ILE A 216 12.57 14.39 1.20
CA ILE A 216 13.43 15.35 0.47
C ILE A 216 13.37 16.71 1.17
N GLY A 217 14.41 17.05 1.93
CA GLY A 217 14.55 18.34 2.60
C GLY A 217 15.36 19.33 1.76
N ILE A 218 14.68 20.33 1.19
CA ILE A 218 15.31 21.40 0.42
C ILE A 218 15.18 22.71 1.21
N GLY A 219 16.25 23.48 1.30
CA GLY A 219 16.22 24.81 1.89
C GLY A 219 17.29 25.73 1.30
N PRO A 220 17.10 27.05 1.40
CA PRO A 220 18.12 28.00 0.98
C PRO A 220 19.36 27.89 1.86
N TYR A 221 20.53 28.14 1.28
CA TYR A 221 21.72 28.42 2.06
C TYR A 221 21.55 29.77 2.78
N LEU A 222 21.72 29.76 4.11
CA LEU A 222 21.70 30.97 4.94
C LEU A 222 23.10 31.16 5.53
N ALA A 223 23.74 32.27 5.17
CA ALA A 223 25.10 32.55 5.61
C ALA A 223 25.16 32.79 7.12
N HIS A 224 26.05 32.07 7.80
CA HIS A 224 26.37 32.32 9.19
C HIS A 224 27.63 33.20 9.26
N PRO A 225 27.63 34.34 9.95
CA PRO A 225 28.72 35.32 9.90
C PRO A 225 30.07 34.72 10.36
N GLU A 226 30.05 33.81 11.32
CA GLU A 226 31.25 33.17 11.87
C GLU A 226 31.67 31.86 11.17
N THR A 227 31.28 31.65 9.91
CA THR A 227 31.68 30.45 9.15
C THR A 227 32.52 30.82 7.91
N PRO A 228 33.47 29.97 7.48
CA PRO A 228 34.35 30.31 6.35
C PRO A 228 33.61 30.62 5.04
N LEU A 229 32.43 30.02 4.84
CA LEU A 229 31.66 30.20 3.60
C LEU A 229 30.95 31.55 3.51
N SER A 230 30.81 32.31 4.62
CA SER A 230 30.30 33.68 4.59
C SER A 230 31.30 34.68 4.01
N VAL A 231 32.59 34.31 3.98
CA VAL A 231 33.72 35.19 3.64
C VAL A 231 34.25 34.94 2.22
N ALA A 232 33.78 33.90 1.52
CA ALA A 232 34.44 33.38 0.30
C ALA A 232 33.64 33.51 -1.01
N ALA A 233 34.38 33.98 -2.03
CA ALA A 233 34.24 33.94 -3.49
C ALA A 233 33.31 34.96 -4.21
N PRO A 234 33.80 35.60 -5.30
CA PRO A 234 32.96 36.36 -6.23
C PRO A 234 31.95 35.42 -6.90
N ALA A 235 30.74 35.90 -7.12
CA ALA A 235 29.68 35.15 -7.79
C ALA A 235 30.19 34.62 -9.15
N ALA A 236 30.13 33.31 -9.35
CA ALA A 236 30.21 32.75 -10.70
C ALA A 236 29.11 33.37 -11.56
N THR A 237 29.33 33.53 -12.86
CA THR A 237 28.36 34.16 -13.78
C THR A 237 27.02 33.43 -13.85
N ASP A 238 27.00 32.15 -13.46
CA ASP A 238 25.86 31.22 -13.48
C ASP A 238 25.47 30.71 -12.08
N GLN A 239 25.90 31.40 -11.02
CA GLN A 239 25.56 31.08 -9.64
C GLN A 239 24.04 31.08 -9.39
N VAL A 240 23.56 30.02 -8.76
CA VAL A 240 22.17 29.92 -8.27
C VAL A 240 21.98 30.89 -7.09
N PRO A 241 20.92 31.73 -7.08
CA PRO A 241 20.65 32.60 -5.95
C PRO A 241 20.14 31.81 -4.74
N ALA A 242 20.56 32.22 -3.55
CA ALA A 242 20.08 31.68 -2.27
C ALA A 242 18.77 32.36 -1.83
N ASP A 243 17.76 32.33 -2.69
CA ASP A 243 16.49 33.02 -2.48
C ASP A 243 15.30 32.07 -2.33
N GLU A 244 14.17 32.66 -1.92
CA GLU A 244 12.91 31.93 -1.75
C GLU A 244 12.41 31.35 -3.08
N LEU A 245 12.39 32.15 -4.15
CA LEU A 245 11.81 31.76 -5.43
C LEU A 245 12.51 30.51 -6.00
N THR A 246 13.83 30.49 -5.99
CA THR A 246 14.63 29.40 -6.52
C THR A 246 14.53 28.15 -5.67
N THR A 247 14.48 28.31 -4.35
CA THR A 247 14.21 27.20 -3.44
C THR A 247 12.84 26.59 -3.70
N LEU A 248 11.80 27.42 -3.89
CA LEU A 248 10.44 26.95 -4.16
C LEU A 248 10.33 26.27 -5.52
N LYS A 249 11.05 26.74 -6.55
CA LYS A 249 11.19 26.02 -7.84
C LYS A 249 11.78 24.63 -7.64
N ALA A 250 12.84 24.51 -6.85
CA ALA A 250 13.47 23.22 -6.53
C ALA A 250 12.51 22.29 -5.75
N VAL A 251 11.74 22.80 -4.80
CA VAL A 251 10.70 22.04 -4.08
C VAL A 251 9.62 21.51 -5.04
N ALA A 252 9.12 22.36 -5.94
CA ALA A 252 8.11 21.96 -6.92
C ALA A 252 8.62 20.90 -7.88
N LEU A 253 9.84 21.08 -8.41
CA LEU A 253 10.47 20.10 -9.29
C LEU A 253 10.77 18.78 -8.57
N ALA A 254 11.19 18.82 -7.31
CA ALA A 254 11.38 17.62 -6.50
C ALA A 254 10.08 16.83 -6.32
N ARG A 255 8.94 17.50 -6.09
CA ARG A 255 7.62 16.84 -6.05
C ARG A 255 7.27 16.18 -7.38
N LEU A 256 7.50 16.86 -8.50
CA LEU A 256 7.21 16.30 -9.83
C LEU A 256 8.09 15.10 -10.17
N LEU A 257 9.35 15.10 -9.71
CA LEU A 257 10.31 14.02 -9.94
C LEU A 257 10.13 12.85 -8.96
N CYS A 258 9.70 13.13 -7.72
CA CYS A 258 9.51 12.16 -6.65
C CYS A 258 8.08 12.31 -6.05
N PRO A 259 7.02 11.90 -6.77
CA PRO A 259 5.64 12.17 -6.38
C PRO A 259 5.25 11.62 -5.00
N GLY A 260 5.81 10.49 -4.57
CA GLY A 260 5.50 9.85 -3.30
C GLY A 260 6.31 10.36 -2.10
N ALA A 261 7.29 11.24 -2.29
CA ALA A 261 8.21 11.65 -1.23
C ALA A 261 7.54 12.57 -0.19
N ASN A 262 7.95 12.45 1.06
CA ASN A 262 7.61 13.40 2.12
C ASN A 262 8.53 14.62 2.06
N ILE A 263 7.99 15.77 1.67
CA ILE A 263 8.75 17.00 1.43
C ILE A 263 8.38 18.02 2.52
N PRO A 264 9.33 18.43 3.39
CA PRO A 264 9.06 19.43 4.40
C PRO A 264 9.15 20.84 3.83
N SER A 265 8.19 21.69 4.22
CA SER A 265 8.34 23.14 4.13
C SER A 265 9.29 23.58 5.25
N THR A 266 10.55 23.83 4.90
CA THR A 266 11.63 23.92 5.89
C THR A 266 11.61 25.23 6.67
N THR A 267 12.14 25.20 7.90
CA THR A 267 12.32 26.41 8.74
C THR A 267 13.20 27.47 8.08
N ALA A 268 14.08 27.08 7.15
CA ALA A 268 14.92 28.01 6.40
C ALA A 268 14.08 28.88 5.43
N LEU A 269 13.09 28.32 4.73
CA LEU A 269 12.12 29.10 3.96
C LEU A 269 11.34 30.07 4.85
N ALA A 270 10.87 29.59 6.00
CA ALA A 270 10.20 30.42 7.01
C ALA A 270 11.09 31.51 7.64
N THR A 271 12.41 31.39 7.49
CA THR A 271 13.38 32.37 7.98
C THR A 271 13.60 33.49 6.96
N ILE A 272 13.58 33.16 5.66
CA ILE A 272 13.58 34.17 4.59
C ILE A 272 12.26 34.95 4.57
N ASP A 273 11.13 34.25 4.56
CA ASP A 273 9.80 34.85 4.66
C ASP A 273 9.07 34.33 5.91
N ARG A 274 9.06 35.17 6.94
CA ARG A 274 8.38 34.88 8.22
C ARG A 274 6.86 34.92 8.10
N ALA A 275 6.33 35.60 7.09
CA ALA A 275 4.89 35.72 6.87
C ALA A 275 4.34 34.49 6.15
N GLN A 276 4.87 34.14 4.98
CA GLN A 276 4.26 33.13 4.10
C GLN A 276 5.19 31.99 3.66
N GLY A 277 6.49 32.00 4.01
CA GLY A 277 7.45 31.03 3.48
C GLY A 277 7.07 29.56 3.75
N ARG A 278 6.36 29.28 4.86
CA ARG A 278 5.85 27.93 5.15
C ARG A 278 4.72 27.53 4.22
N GLU A 279 3.73 28.40 4.06
CA GLU A 279 2.56 28.22 3.21
C GLU A 279 2.96 28.08 1.76
N LEU A 280 3.86 28.94 1.28
CA LEU A 280 4.35 28.88 -0.08
C LEU A 280 5.03 27.55 -0.36
N GLY A 281 5.81 27.00 0.58
CA GLY A 281 6.34 25.65 0.45
C GLY A 281 5.24 24.58 0.34
N LEU A 282 4.21 24.65 1.21
CA LEU A 282 3.09 23.70 1.21
C LEU A 282 2.23 23.76 -0.05
N GLN A 283 2.07 24.94 -0.64
CA GLN A 283 1.34 25.19 -1.90
C GLN A 283 2.16 24.85 -3.15
N ARG A 284 3.45 24.56 -3.01
CA ARG A 284 4.36 24.29 -4.14
C ARG A 284 4.96 22.90 -4.08
N GLY A 285 4.28 21.97 -3.40
CA GLY A 285 4.60 20.54 -3.41
C GLY A 285 4.99 19.94 -2.05
N ALA A 286 5.20 20.73 -1.00
CA ALA A 286 5.47 20.20 0.34
C ALA A 286 4.21 19.63 1.02
N ASN A 287 4.42 18.64 1.88
CA ASN A 287 3.36 17.98 2.66
C ASN A 287 3.77 17.69 4.12
N VAL A 288 4.92 18.22 4.56
CA VAL A 288 5.42 18.05 5.93
C VAL A 288 5.77 19.41 6.52
N VAL A 289 5.54 19.57 7.83
CA VAL A 289 6.09 20.68 8.62
C VAL A 289 6.81 20.09 9.83
N MET A 290 7.92 20.72 10.22
CA MET A 290 8.73 20.26 11.36
C MET A 290 8.78 21.32 12.47
N PRO A 291 7.77 21.36 13.38
CA PRO A 291 7.77 22.30 14.50
C PRO A 291 8.91 21.99 15.47
N ASN A 292 9.56 23.02 16.02
CA ASN A 292 10.67 22.84 16.97
C ASN A 292 10.13 22.63 18.40
N LEU A 293 10.39 21.45 18.96
CA LEU A 293 10.03 21.06 20.34
C LEU A 293 11.22 21.12 21.31
N THR A 294 12.39 21.52 20.83
CA THR A 294 13.59 21.69 21.67
C THR A 294 13.29 22.68 22.80
N PRO A 295 13.62 22.37 24.07
CA PRO A 295 13.40 23.29 25.19
C PRO A 295 14.05 24.65 24.94
N LEU A 296 13.38 25.73 25.35
CA LEU A 296 13.81 27.11 25.07
C LEU A 296 15.27 27.38 25.49
N ARG A 297 15.70 26.84 26.65
CA ARG A 297 17.09 26.95 27.16
C ARG A 297 18.16 26.42 26.20
N TYR A 298 17.81 25.53 25.28
CA TYR A 298 18.73 24.91 24.31
C TYR A 298 18.53 25.42 22.89
N ARG A 299 17.34 25.96 22.59
CA ARG A 299 16.93 26.32 21.22
C ARG A 299 17.78 27.44 20.62
N GLU A 300 18.11 28.45 21.43
CA GLU A 300 19.02 29.54 21.04
C GLU A 300 20.46 29.04 20.78
N LEU A 301 20.88 27.98 21.46
CA LEU A 301 22.22 27.40 21.33
C LEU A 301 22.35 26.48 20.11
N TYR A 302 21.25 26.10 19.46
CA TYR A 302 21.26 25.28 18.24
C TYR A 302 21.22 26.16 16.98
N GLU A 303 22.30 26.90 16.77
CA GLU A 303 22.44 27.88 15.70
C GLU A 303 23.22 27.30 14.50
N ILE A 304 22.52 26.59 13.62
CA ILE A 304 23.09 26.15 12.32
C ILE A 304 23.27 27.33 11.34
N TYR A 305 22.39 28.34 11.45
CA TYR A 305 22.40 29.64 10.77
C TYR A 305 21.70 30.68 11.68
N PRO A 306 22.03 31.99 11.56
CA PRO A 306 21.49 33.03 12.42
C PRO A 306 20.02 33.34 12.13
N GLY A 307 19.32 33.94 13.10
CA GLY A 307 17.98 34.52 12.88
C GLY A 307 16.85 33.52 12.62
N LYS A 308 17.08 32.24 12.96
CA LYS A 308 16.14 31.13 12.80
C LYS A 308 14.73 31.49 13.27
N ALA A 309 13.72 31.15 12.48
CA ALA A 309 12.32 31.34 12.86
C ALA A 309 11.95 30.49 14.11
N CYS A 310 10.98 30.98 14.91
CA CYS A 310 10.41 30.28 16.09
C CYS A 310 11.38 29.99 17.26
N VAL A 311 12.45 30.77 17.41
CA VAL A 311 13.39 30.64 18.56
C VAL A 311 12.72 30.99 19.89
N ASN A 312 11.79 31.95 19.92
CA ASN A 312 11.20 32.48 21.16
C ASN A 312 9.74 32.03 21.43
N GLU A 313 9.18 31.15 20.60
CA GLU A 313 7.78 30.71 20.70
C GLU A 313 7.67 29.38 21.45
N THR A 314 6.70 29.25 22.37
CA THR A 314 6.35 27.97 23.00
C THR A 314 5.77 27.00 21.98
N ALA A 315 5.94 25.69 22.20
CA ALA A 315 5.45 24.66 21.28
C ALA A 315 3.91 24.72 21.08
N GLU A 316 3.17 25.02 22.15
CA GLU A 316 1.71 25.11 22.14
C GLU A 316 1.20 26.29 21.29
N ALA A 317 1.81 27.47 21.47
CA ALA A 317 1.51 28.65 20.66
C ALA A 317 1.84 28.43 19.17
N CYS A 318 2.92 27.69 18.89
CA CYS A 318 3.30 27.31 17.53
C CYS A 318 2.26 26.34 16.93
N ALA A 319 1.81 25.35 17.68
CA ALA A 319 0.85 24.33 17.22
C ALA A 319 -0.50 24.94 16.82
N ALA A 320 -1.12 25.76 17.68
CA ALA A 320 -2.40 26.41 17.37
C ALA A 320 -2.32 27.35 16.17
N CYS A 321 -1.19 28.06 16.02
CA CYS A 321 -0.93 28.92 14.87
C CYS A 321 -0.80 28.08 13.57
N LEU A 322 -0.07 26.97 13.63
CA LEU A 322 0.15 26.08 12.48
C LEU A 322 -1.13 25.41 12.01
N GLU A 323 -1.96 24.91 12.92
CA GLU A 323 -3.25 24.31 12.59
C GLU A 323 -4.11 25.29 11.78
N LYS A 324 -4.31 26.51 12.32
CA LYS A 324 -5.09 27.55 11.64
C LYS A 324 -4.54 27.88 10.25
N ARG A 325 -3.21 27.98 10.10
CA ARG A 325 -2.54 28.25 8.82
C ARG A 325 -2.81 27.13 7.82
N ILE A 326 -2.65 25.87 8.23
CA ILE A 326 -2.88 24.69 7.39
C ILE A 326 -4.35 24.62 6.95
N THR A 327 -5.30 24.82 7.86
CA THR A 327 -6.73 24.81 7.51
C THR A 327 -7.10 25.96 6.56
N THR A 328 -6.48 27.13 6.70
CA THR A 328 -6.70 28.28 5.81
C THR A 328 -6.24 27.99 4.37
N LEU A 329 -5.26 27.10 4.20
CA LEU A 329 -4.83 26.63 2.88
C LEU A 329 -5.78 25.58 2.26
N GLY A 330 -6.87 25.21 2.94
CA GLY A 330 -7.74 24.11 2.53
C GLY A 330 -7.10 22.73 2.75
N ARG A 331 -6.07 22.63 3.59
CA ARG A 331 -5.35 21.40 3.91
C ARG A 331 -5.78 20.86 5.27
N SER A 332 -5.57 19.57 5.50
CA SER A 332 -5.86 18.93 6.79
C SER A 332 -4.58 18.63 7.56
N LEU A 333 -4.67 18.58 8.89
CA LEU A 333 -3.59 18.00 9.70
C LEU A 333 -3.55 16.50 9.45
N GLY A 334 -2.36 15.98 9.13
CA GLY A 334 -2.18 14.55 8.96
C GLY A 334 -2.29 13.82 10.29
N SER A 335 -3.01 12.71 10.31
CA SER A 335 -3.06 11.80 11.45
C SER A 335 -2.00 10.71 11.35
N GLY A 336 -1.59 10.17 12.49
CA GLY A 336 -0.63 9.07 12.56
C GLY A 336 0.78 9.45 12.08
N ARG A 337 1.59 8.43 11.80
CA ARG A 337 3.05 8.56 11.61
C ARG A 337 3.48 9.40 10.40
N GLY A 338 2.68 9.46 9.34
CA GLY A 338 3.05 10.15 8.09
C GLY A 338 4.23 9.50 7.37
N ASP A 339 4.21 8.16 7.28
CA ASP A 339 5.18 7.33 6.56
C ASP A 339 5.11 7.58 5.05
N ALA A 340 6.21 7.40 4.33
CA ALA A 340 6.26 7.57 2.87
C ALA A 340 5.53 6.41 2.16
N GLN A 341 5.13 6.61 0.91
CA GLN A 341 4.74 5.47 0.07
C GLN A 341 6.00 4.68 -0.27
N VAL A 342 6.06 3.40 0.07
CA VAL A 342 7.23 2.55 -0.19
C VAL A 342 6.95 1.65 -1.38
N ASP A 343 7.91 1.56 -2.28
CA ASP A 343 7.93 0.47 -3.24
C ASP A 343 8.55 -0.76 -2.56
N PHE A 344 7.70 -1.69 -2.13
CA PHE A 344 8.13 -2.89 -1.42
C PHE A 344 8.40 -4.07 -2.36
N ILE A 345 8.39 -3.84 -3.68
CA ILE A 345 8.69 -4.84 -4.72
C ILE A 345 10.06 -4.53 -5.31
N ASP A 346 11.00 -5.46 -5.14
CA ASP A 346 12.34 -5.36 -5.71
C ASP A 346 12.48 -6.39 -6.82
N ASP A 347 12.35 -5.95 -8.07
CA ASP A 347 12.43 -6.81 -9.25
C ASP A 347 13.72 -7.63 -9.26
N THR A 348 14.86 -6.99 -8.97
CA THR A 348 16.17 -7.65 -8.99
C THR A 348 16.26 -8.73 -7.93
N ARG A 349 15.74 -8.47 -6.72
CA ARG A 349 15.71 -9.48 -5.65
C ARG A 349 14.79 -10.64 -5.99
N LEU A 350 13.57 -10.38 -6.45
CA LEU A 350 12.61 -11.43 -6.79
C LEU A 350 13.12 -12.28 -7.97
N GLU A 351 13.69 -11.64 -8.98
CA GLU A 351 14.36 -12.32 -10.09
C GLU A 351 15.53 -13.15 -9.59
N ALA A 352 16.38 -12.63 -8.68
CA ALA A 352 17.52 -13.39 -8.13
C ALA A 352 17.08 -14.64 -7.35
N LEU A 353 15.99 -14.54 -6.57
CA LEU A 353 15.43 -15.69 -5.84
C LEU A 353 14.96 -16.79 -6.78
N LEU A 354 14.42 -16.43 -7.95
CA LEU A 354 14.02 -17.37 -8.99
C LEU A 354 15.20 -17.83 -9.87
N SER A 355 16.18 -16.94 -10.07
CA SER A 355 17.36 -17.09 -10.95
C SER A 355 18.58 -17.72 -10.27
N ALA A 356 18.44 -18.17 -9.02
CA ALA A 356 19.24 -19.30 -8.52
C ALA A 356 19.04 -20.59 -9.39
N SER A 357 18.21 -20.48 -10.45
CA SER A 357 18.03 -21.27 -11.66
C SER A 357 19.25 -22.08 -12.10
N GLY A 358 19.28 -23.30 -11.59
CA GLY A 358 20.07 -24.42 -12.07
C GLY A 358 19.84 -25.60 -11.15
N ALA A 359 20.01 -25.37 -9.85
CA ALA A 359 19.83 -26.37 -8.81
C ALA A 359 18.35 -26.50 -8.41
N GLU A 360 17.88 -27.75 -8.37
CA GLU A 360 16.71 -28.14 -7.58
C GLU A 360 16.90 -27.66 -6.13
N PRO A 361 15.86 -27.13 -5.46
CA PRO A 361 15.97 -26.82 -4.03
C PRO A 361 16.29 -28.09 -3.23
N ASP A 362 16.93 -27.93 -2.07
CA ASP A 362 17.12 -29.06 -1.16
C ASP A 362 15.74 -29.55 -0.69
N ALA A 363 15.51 -30.87 -0.75
CA ALA A 363 14.29 -31.48 -0.24
C ALA A 363 14.05 -31.14 1.25
N VAL A 364 15.11 -30.91 2.02
CA VAL A 364 15.03 -30.43 3.41
C VAL A 364 14.42 -29.04 3.46
N GLU A 365 14.88 -28.09 2.64
CA GLU A 365 14.35 -26.73 2.62
C GLU A 365 12.86 -26.70 2.22
N VAL A 366 12.47 -27.54 1.24
CA VAL A 366 11.06 -27.69 0.83
C VAL A 366 10.21 -28.21 1.99
N ARG A 367 10.68 -29.24 2.69
CA ARG A 367 9.95 -29.85 3.83
C ARG A 367 9.89 -28.92 5.04
N ASP A 368 10.93 -28.12 5.28
CA ASP A 368 10.93 -27.11 6.34
C ASP A 368 9.90 -26.01 6.04
N ALA A 369 9.83 -25.52 4.80
CA ALA A 369 8.79 -24.58 4.39
C ALA A 369 7.38 -25.18 4.55
N ILE A 370 7.19 -26.45 4.16
CA ILE A 370 5.93 -27.18 4.41
C ILE A 370 5.61 -27.26 5.90
N ALA A 371 6.59 -27.63 6.75
CA ALA A 371 6.38 -27.79 8.18
C ALA A 371 5.96 -26.48 8.85
N ARG A 372 6.60 -25.35 8.51
CA ARG A 372 6.20 -24.01 8.99
C ARG A 372 4.77 -23.67 8.58
N SER A 373 4.43 -23.93 7.32
CA SER A 373 3.07 -23.68 6.81
C SER A 373 2.01 -24.55 7.50
N LEU A 374 2.31 -25.82 7.79
CA LEU A 374 1.42 -26.71 8.55
C LEU A 374 1.31 -26.32 10.04
N ALA A 375 2.34 -25.68 10.60
CA ALA A 375 2.27 -24.96 11.87
C ALA A 375 1.48 -23.63 11.77
N LYS A 376 0.98 -23.32 10.56
CA LYS A 376 0.17 -22.15 10.20
C LYS A 376 0.95 -20.84 10.23
N GLU A 377 2.28 -20.91 10.16
CA GLU A 377 3.12 -19.72 10.02
C GLU A 377 3.15 -19.27 8.56
N ALA A 378 3.04 -17.95 8.33
CA ALA A 378 3.25 -17.38 7.00
C ALA A 378 4.70 -17.62 6.54
N LEU A 379 4.87 -17.93 5.26
CA LEU A 379 6.19 -18.13 4.67
C LEU A 379 6.82 -16.80 4.28
N SER A 380 8.14 -16.71 4.38
CA SER A 380 8.88 -15.59 3.79
C SER A 380 8.88 -15.68 2.25
N VAL A 381 9.31 -14.61 1.59
CA VAL A 381 9.47 -14.58 0.13
C VAL A 381 10.49 -15.63 -0.32
N GLU A 382 11.59 -15.80 0.43
CA GLU A 382 12.64 -16.79 0.17
C GLU A 382 12.13 -18.22 0.29
N GLN A 383 11.39 -18.53 1.36
CA GLN A 383 10.80 -19.85 1.57
C GLN A 383 9.75 -20.16 0.49
N THR A 384 8.99 -19.15 0.06
CA THR A 384 8.06 -19.32 -1.06
C THR A 384 8.80 -19.58 -2.37
N ALA A 385 9.92 -18.89 -2.61
CA ALA A 385 10.76 -19.11 -3.78
C ALA A 385 11.32 -20.55 -3.82
N VAL A 386 11.67 -21.12 -2.67
CA VAL A 386 12.07 -22.54 -2.55
C VAL A 386 10.96 -23.46 -3.10
N LEU A 387 9.71 -23.26 -2.69
CA LEU A 387 8.57 -24.06 -3.19
C LEU A 387 8.34 -23.86 -4.69
N LEU A 388 8.41 -22.62 -5.18
CA LEU A 388 8.22 -22.29 -6.59
C LEU A 388 9.31 -22.85 -7.52
N ARG A 389 10.51 -23.07 -6.98
CA ARG A 389 11.65 -23.65 -7.71
C ARG A 389 11.63 -25.18 -7.79
N ALA A 390 10.78 -25.85 -7.02
CA ALA A 390 10.69 -27.31 -7.07
C ALA A 390 10.11 -27.79 -8.41
N ARG A 391 10.92 -28.57 -9.14
CA ARG A 391 10.59 -29.22 -10.41
C ARG A 391 10.45 -30.73 -10.26
N ASP A 392 11.07 -31.31 -9.24
CA ASP A 392 10.94 -32.73 -8.94
C ASP A 392 9.46 -33.09 -8.69
N PRO A 393 8.88 -34.06 -9.44
CA PRO A 393 7.48 -34.41 -9.31
C PRO A 393 7.09 -34.92 -7.92
N ALA A 394 8.00 -35.58 -7.20
CA ALA A 394 7.72 -36.06 -5.84
C ALA A 394 7.66 -34.91 -4.85
N LEU A 395 8.59 -33.95 -4.94
CA LEU A 395 8.54 -32.73 -4.12
C LEU A 395 7.29 -31.88 -4.42
N ARG A 396 6.93 -31.73 -5.70
CA ARG A 396 5.68 -31.03 -6.07
C ARG A 396 4.45 -31.74 -5.50
N ALA A 397 4.45 -33.06 -5.50
CA ALA A 397 3.37 -33.85 -4.89
C ALA A 397 3.30 -33.67 -3.36
N GLU A 398 4.45 -33.61 -2.66
CA GLU A 398 4.52 -33.29 -1.22
C GLU A 398 3.89 -31.90 -0.94
N VAL A 399 4.24 -30.88 -1.73
CA VAL A 399 3.69 -29.52 -1.63
C VAL A 399 2.17 -29.52 -1.84
N MET A 400 1.68 -30.18 -2.90
CA MET A 400 0.24 -30.25 -3.16
C MET A 400 -0.51 -31.01 -2.07
N ALA A 401 0.06 -32.07 -1.51
CA ALA A 401 -0.53 -32.81 -0.40
C ALA A 401 -0.62 -31.95 0.87
N ALA A 402 0.44 -31.22 1.20
CA ALA A 402 0.46 -30.29 2.33
C ALA A 402 -0.60 -29.18 2.16
N ALA A 403 -0.77 -28.64 0.95
CA ALA A 403 -1.78 -27.62 0.68
C ALA A 403 -3.21 -28.14 0.92
N ARG A 404 -3.52 -29.38 0.50
CA ARG A 404 -4.81 -30.04 0.80
C ARG A 404 -5.04 -30.16 2.31
N GLN A 405 -4.04 -30.70 3.03
CA GLN A 405 -4.12 -30.85 4.48
C GLN A 405 -4.34 -29.51 5.19
N LEU A 406 -3.61 -28.48 4.80
CA LEU A 406 -3.74 -27.15 5.39
C LEU A 406 -5.11 -26.54 5.10
N LYS A 407 -5.61 -26.66 3.86
CA LYS A 407 -6.95 -26.22 3.49
C LYS A 407 -8.01 -26.89 4.37
N GLU A 408 -7.96 -28.20 4.53
CA GLU A 408 -8.92 -28.96 5.35
C GLU A 408 -8.84 -28.56 6.83
N THR A 409 -7.63 -28.28 7.33
CA THR A 409 -7.39 -27.85 8.70
C THR A 409 -7.97 -26.47 8.99
N VAL A 410 -7.79 -25.50 8.08
CA VAL A 410 -8.19 -24.10 8.28
C VAL A 410 -9.63 -23.84 7.82
N TYR A 411 -9.99 -24.28 6.61
CA TYR A 411 -11.29 -24.00 5.98
C TYR A 411 -12.23 -25.20 5.98
N GLY A 412 -11.70 -26.41 6.09
CA GLY A 412 -12.46 -27.64 5.90
C GLY A 412 -12.91 -27.82 4.45
N ASN A 413 -14.07 -28.45 4.31
CA ASN A 413 -14.76 -28.65 3.03
C ASN A 413 -15.66 -27.45 2.65
N ARG A 414 -15.61 -26.33 3.38
CA ARG A 414 -16.45 -25.16 3.10
C ARG A 414 -15.97 -24.41 1.86
N ILE A 415 -16.88 -24.08 0.95
CA ILE A 415 -16.65 -23.20 -0.20
C ILE A 415 -17.66 -22.06 -0.17
N VAL A 416 -17.18 -20.82 -0.14
CA VAL A 416 -18.04 -19.63 -0.12
C VAL A 416 -18.39 -19.21 -1.55
N LEU A 417 -19.66 -18.89 -1.80
CA LEU A 417 -20.13 -18.49 -3.12
C LEU A 417 -20.49 -17.00 -3.18
N PHE A 418 -20.23 -16.37 -4.33
CA PHE A 418 -20.65 -15.01 -4.66
C PHE A 418 -20.97 -14.89 -6.15
N ALA A 419 -21.43 -13.72 -6.59
CA ALA A 419 -21.54 -13.38 -8.01
C ALA A 419 -20.90 -12.02 -8.29
N PRO A 420 -20.19 -11.84 -9.43
CA PRO A 420 -19.78 -10.53 -9.89
C PRO A 420 -20.95 -9.81 -10.57
N LEU A 421 -21.15 -8.54 -10.24
CA LEU A 421 -22.11 -7.66 -10.88
C LEU A 421 -21.37 -6.46 -11.47
N TYR A 422 -21.25 -6.44 -12.79
CA TYR A 422 -20.65 -5.33 -13.52
C TYR A 422 -21.63 -4.17 -13.57
N VAL A 423 -21.30 -3.08 -12.87
CA VAL A 423 -22.15 -1.88 -12.79
C VAL A 423 -21.84 -0.91 -13.92
N GLY A 424 -20.59 -0.83 -14.36
CA GLY A 424 -20.18 0.06 -15.44
C GLY A 424 -18.86 -0.37 -16.09
N ASN A 425 -18.77 -0.24 -17.42
CA ASN A 425 -17.57 -0.61 -18.19
C ASN A 425 -16.92 0.54 -18.96
N GLU A 426 -17.31 1.79 -18.68
CA GLU A 426 -16.56 2.95 -19.15
C GLU A 426 -15.18 2.95 -18.50
N CYS A 427 -14.13 3.22 -19.28
CA CYS A 427 -12.78 3.20 -18.77
C CYS A 427 -11.91 4.18 -19.55
N VAL A 428 -11.16 5.03 -18.85
CA VAL A 428 -10.19 5.94 -19.45
C VAL A 428 -8.87 5.25 -19.77
N ASN A 429 -8.63 4.08 -19.19
CA ASN A 429 -7.39 3.33 -19.41
C ASN A 429 -7.45 2.48 -20.67
N ASP A 430 -6.27 2.21 -21.20
CA ASP A 430 -6.06 1.44 -22.41
C ASP A 430 -5.18 0.20 -22.15
N CYS A 431 -5.61 -0.64 -21.21
CA CYS A 431 -4.83 -1.82 -20.80
C CYS A 431 -4.76 -2.83 -21.95
N ALA A 432 -3.56 -3.27 -22.31
CA ALA A 432 -3.34 -4.13 -23.49
C ALA A 432 -4.10 -5.47 -23.44
N TYR A 433 -4.46 -5.94 -22.23
CA TYR A 433 -5.08 -7.23 -21.96
C TYR A 433 -6.60 -7.18 -21.71
N CYS A 434 -7.25 -6.01 -21.75
CA CYS A 434 -8.63 -5.85 -21.30
C CYS A 434 -9.58 -5.53 -22.45
N GLY A 435 -10.71 -6.24 -22.53
CA GLY A 435 -11.75 -5.95 -23.52
C GLY A 435 -12.40 -4.57 -23.35
N PHE A 436 -12.40 -4.03 -22.13
CA PHE A 436 -12.94 -2.70 -21.82
C PHE A 436 -11.93 -1.56 -22.00
N ARG A 437 -10.76 -1.80 -22.58
CA ARG A 437 -9.77 -0.73 -22.84
C ARG A 437 -10.37 0.39 -23.70
N SER A 438 -9.99 1.63 -23.47
CA SER A 438 -10.60 2.82 -24.12
C SER A 438 -10.47 2.82 -25.63
N SER A 439 -9.40 2.25 -26.20
CA SER A 439 -9.22 2.12 -27.65
C SER A 439 -10.10 1.06 -28.31
N ASN A 440 -10.74 0.18 -27.55
CA ASN A 440 -11.64 -0.82 -28.11
C ASN A 440 -13.01 -0.20 -28.42
N LEU A 441 -13.21 0.15 -29.69
CA LEU A 441 -14.46 0.72 -30.21
C LEU A 441 -15.56 -0.32 -30.46
N GLU A 442 -15.21 -1.62 -30.45
CA GLU A 442 -16.18 -2.71 -30.58
C GLU A 442 -16.88 -3.02 -29.25
N ALA A 443 -16.28 -2.64 -28.12
CA ALA A 443 -16.86 -2.84 -26.80
C ALA A 443 -18.14 -2.01 -26.63
N VAL A 444 -19.23 -2.67 -26.24
CA VAL A 444 -20.52 -2.01 -25.96
C VAL A 444 -20.43 -1.32 -24.60
N ARG A 445 -20.41 0.02 -24.59
CA ARG A 445 -20.31 0.80 -23.35
C ARG A 445 -21.65 0.97 -22.66
N ALA A 446 -21.68 0.71 -21.37
CA ALA A 446 -22.86 0.85 -20.53
C ALA A 446 -22.48 1.16 -19.08
N THR A 447 -23.35 1.91 -18.42
CA THR A 447 -23.39 2.08 -16.97
C THR A 447 -24.82 1.82 -16.54
N LEU A 448 -25.02 0.95 -15.56
CA LEU A 448 -26.35 0.65 -15.03
C LEU A 448 -26.89 1.87 -14.30
N ASP A 449 -28.10 2.29 -14.65
CA ASP A 449 -28.88 3.20 -13.84
C ASP A 449 -29.40 2.50 -12.56
N ARG A 450 -30.02 3.29 -11.67
CA ARG A 450 -30.52 2.80 -10.39
C ARG A 450 -31.57 1.68 -10.53
N ASP A 451 -32.46 1.78 -11.50
CA ASP A 451 -33.53 0.79 -11.69
C ASP A 451 -33.02 -0.46 -12.39
N GLN A 452 -32.06 -0.33 -13.31
CA GLN A 452 -31.31 -1.44 -13.88
C GLN A 452 -30.56 -2.20 -12.79
N LEU A 453 -29.81 -1.49 -11.93
CA LEU A 453 -29.07 -2.10 -10.82
C LEU A 453 -30.02 -2.90 -9.91
N ARG A 454 -31.17 -2.33 -9.53
CA ARG A 454 -32.20 -3.05 -8.75
C ARG A 454 -32.67 -4.33 -9.42
N ARG A 455 -32.95 -4.30 -10.73
CA ARG A 455 -33.42 -5.49 -11.45
C ARG A 455 -32.35 -6.58 -11.49
N GLN A 456 -31.08 -6.22 -11.69
CA GLN A 456 -29.97 -7.16 -11.64
C GLN A 456 -29.82 -7.79 -10.25
N VAL A 457 -29.86 -6.97 -9.20
CA VAL A 457 -29.76 -7.46 -7.81
C VAL A 457 -30.94 -8.37 -7.47
N ALA A 458 -32.16 -7.99 -7.85
CA ALA A 458 -33.35 -8.82 -7.65
C ALA A 458 -33.26 -10.16 -8.39
N ALA A 459 -32.68 -10.19 -9.60
CA ALA A 459 -32.45 -11.44 -10.33
C ALA A 459 -31.47 -12.36 -9.59
N LEU A 460 -30.33 -11.82 -9.12
CA LEU A 460 -29.35 -12.56 -8.32
C LEU A 460 -29.93 -13.06 -6.99
N GLU A 461 -30.79 -12.26 -6.36
CA GLU A 461 -31.52 -12.63 -5.14
C GLU A 461 -32.50 -13.78 -5.37
N ARG A 462 -33.18 -13.81 -6.52
CA ARG A 462 -34.07 -14.91 -6.95
C ARG A 462 -33.32 -16.20 -7.24
N GLU A 463 -32.07 -16.12 -7.69
CA GLU A 463 -31.21 -17.31 -7.83
C GLU A 463 -30.69 -17.82 -6.48
N GLY A 464 -30.71 -16.99 -5.44
CA GLY A 464 -30.33 -17.35 -4.09
C GLY A 464 -29.00 -16.78 -3.61
N HIS A 465 -28.33 -15.94 -4.41
CA HIS A 465 -27.11 -15.26 -3.99
C HIS A 465 -27.36 -14.37 -2.76
N LYS A 466 -26.36 -14.32 -1.86
CA LYS A 466 -26.31 -13.40 -0.71
C LYS A 466 -25.04 -12.54 -0.67
N ARG A 467 -24.10 -12.76 -1.59
CA ARG A 467 -22.80 -12.10 -1.62
C ARG A 467 -22.53 -11.65 -3.05
N LEU A 468 -22.26 -10.36 -3.22
CA LEU A 468 -21.91 -9.78 -4.52
C LEU A 468 -20.52 -9.17 -4.50
N ILE A 469 -19.89 -9.11 -5.67
CA ILE A 469 -18.79 -8.19 -5.92
C ILE A 469 -19.20 -7.22 -7.03
N LEU A 470 -19.28 -5.93 -6.71
CA LEU A 470 -19.56 -4.91 -7.71
C LEU A 470 -18.27 -4.57 -8.46
N VAL A 471 -18.35 -4.56 -9.79
CA VAL A 471 -17.19 -4.36 -10.67
C VAL A 471 -17.39 -3.11 -11.53
N TYR A 472 -16.36 -2.28 -11.58
CA TYR A 472 -16.36 -1.00 -12.30
C TYR A 472 -15.12 -0.88 -13.18
N GLY A 473 -15.25 -0.20 -14.33
CA GLY A 473 -14.11 0.39 -15.02
C GLY A 473 -13.48 1.53 -14.22
N GLU A 474 -12.47 2.20 -14.79
CA GLU A 474 -11.89 3.41 -14.18
C GLU A 474 -12.33 4.62 -15.01
N HIS A 475 -13.33 5.35 -14.55
CA HIS A 475 -13.89 6.50 -15.26
C HIS A 475 -14.29 7.59 -14.25
N PRO A 476 -14.20 8.90 -14.60
CA PRO A 476 -14.62 9.99 -13.70
C PRO A 476 -16.07 9.89 -13.22
N GLY A 477 -16.94 9.21 -13.98
CA GLY A 477 -18.32 8.95 -13.56
C GLY A 477 -18.47 7.89 -12.46
N TYR A 478 -17.42 7.12 -12.15
CA TYR A 478 -17.40 6.11 -11.09
C TYR A 478 -16.61 6.62 -9.89
N ASP A 479 -16.96 7.82 -9.42
CA ASP A 479 -16.35 8.42 -8.25
C ASP A 479 -16.74 7.67 -6.95
N PRO A 480 -16.10 7.98 -5.81
CA PRO A 480 -16.42 7.33 -4.54
C PRO A 480 -17.89 7.42 -4.12
N ALA A 481 -18.58 8.52 -4.46
CA ALA A 481 -19.99 8.71 -4.11
C ALA A 481 -20.90 7.79 -4.93
N PHE A 482 -20.64 7.65 -6.23
CA PHE A 482 -21.37 6.75 -7.11
C PHE A 482 -21.24 5.28 -6.66
N ILE A 483 -20.03 4.86 -6.30
CA ILE A 483 -19.79 3.50 -5.75
C ILE A 483 -20.53 3.33 -4.42
N ALA A 484 -20.45 4.30 -3.52
CA ALA A 484 -21.16 4.28 -2.24
C ALA A 484 -22.68 4.17 -2.42
N ASP A 485 -23.26 4.93 -3.36
CA ASP A 485 -24.69 4.90 -3.65
C ASP A 485 -25.12 3.57 -4.28
N SER A 486 -24.29 3.00 -5.16
CA SER A 486 -24.52 1.66 -5.72
C SER A 486 -24.60 0.59 -4.63
N VAL A 487 -23.70 0.66 -3.63
CA VAL A 487 -23.68 -0.26 -2.48
C VAL A 487 -24.94 -0.11 -1.65
N ARG A 488 -25.35 1.13 -1.34
CA ARG A 488 -26.58 1.41 -0.60
C ARG A 488 -27.81 0.87 -1.33
N GLU A 489 -27.85 1.01 -2.65
CA GLU A 489 -28.96 0.49 -3.45
C GLU A 489 -29.03 -1.03 -3.46
N VAL A 490 -27.89 -1.71 -3.55
CA VAL A 490 -27.82 -3.18 -3.45
C VAL A 490 -28.34 -3.64 -2.09
N TYR A 491 -27.94 -2.99 -0.99
CA TYR A 491 -28.46 -3.34 0.33
C TYR A 491 -29.93 -2.97 0.54
N ALA A 492 -30.47 -1.98 -0.19
CA ALA A 492 -31.87 -1.59 -0.12
C ALA A 492 -32.79 -2.50 -0.95
N THR A 493 -32.24 -3.17 -1.97
CA THR A 493 -33.00 -4.08 -2.83
C THR A 493 -33.34 -5.37 -2.08
N ARG A 494 -34.59 -5.83 -2.23
CA ARG A 494 -35.10 -7.10 -1.70
C ARG A 494 -36.12 -7.69 -2.66
N ASP A 495 -35.99 -8.97 -2.99
CA ASP A 495 -36.94 -9.75 -3.79
C ASP A 495 -37.38 -11.01 -3.01
N GLY A 496 -38.60 -10.99 -2.47
CA GLY A 496 -39.17 -12.11 -1.72
C GLY A 496 -38.34 -12.51 -0.50
N ARG A 497 -37.76 -13.72 -0.53
CA ARG A 497 -36.84 -14.26 0.51
C ARG A 497 -35.36 -14.00 0.17
N GLY A 498 -35.07 -13.39 -0.96
CA GLY A 498 -33.75 -12.99 -1.40
C GLY A 498 -33.25 -11.75 -0.66
N GLU A 499 -31.96 -11.74 -0.33
CA GLU A 499 -31.29 -10.57 0.21
C GLU A 499 -29.78 -10.62 -0.02
N ILE A 500 -29.18 -9.51 -0.43
CA ILE A 500 -27.72 -9.37 -0.41
C ILE A 500 -27.24 -8.95 0.99
N ARG A 501 -26.31 -9.73 1.53
CA ARG A 501 -25.81 -9.65 2.91
C ARG A 501 -24.39 -9.10 3.01
N ARG A 502 -23.63 -9.12 1.92
CA ARG A 502 -22.26 -8.57 1.83
C ARG A 502 -21.97 -8.13 0.40
N VAL A 503 -21.49 -6.90 0.26
CA VAL A 503 -21.09 -6.32 -1.02
C VAL A 503 -19.59 -6.05 -1.00
N ASN A 504 -18.83 -6.78 -1.80
CA ASN A 504 -17.43 -6.48 -2.07
C ASN A 504 -17.32 -5.53 -3.27
N ILE A 505 -16.19 -4.83 -3.39
CA ILE A 505 -15.91 -3.92 -4.50
C ILE A 505 -14.66 -4.37 -5.23
N ASN A 506 -14.70 -4.39 -6.56
CA ASN A 506 -13.51 -4.42 -7.42
C ASN A 506 -13.56 -3.17 -8.32
N ALA A 507 -12.72 -2.19 -8.00
CA ALA A 507 -12.68 -0.91 -8.70
C ALA A 507 -11.26 -0.32 -8.68
N ALA A 508 -11.08 0.80 -9.37
CA ALA A 508 -9.82 1.52 -9.41
C ALA A 508 -9.37 2.01 -8.01
N PRO A 509 -8.08 2.31 -7.80
CA PRO A 509 -7.61 2.91 -6.56
C PRO A 509 -8.13 4.34 -6.34
N PHE A 510 -8.45 4.67 -5.09
CA PHE A 510 -8.76 6.03 -4.64
C PHE A 510 -7.71 6.56 -3.64
N ASP A 511 -7.84 7.81 -3.24
CA ASP A 511 -7.14 8.33 -2.06
C ASP A 511 -7.84 7.87 -0.78
N VAL A 512 -7.30 8.25 0.38
CA VAL A 512 -7.82 7.83 1.68
C VAL A 512 -9.26 8.33 1.90
N ASP A 513 -9.60 9.53 1.45
CA ASP A 513 -10.94 10.10 1.64
C ASP A 513 -11.99 9.46 0.74
N GLY A 514 -11.61 9.12 -0.50
CA GLY A 514 -12.43 8.33 -1.40
C GLY A 514 -12.68 6.92 -0.85
N PHE A 515 -11.63 6.25 -0.36
CA PHE A 515 -11.81 4.96 0.32
C PHE A 515 -12.71 5.07 1.55
N ARG A 516 -12.58 6.14 2.35
CA ARG A 516 -13.44 6.38 3.53
C ARG A 516 -14.91 6.53 3.13
N THR A 517 -15.18 7.30 2.08
CA THR A 517 -16.52 7.50 1.52
C THR A 517 -17.16 6.15 1.13
N ILE A 518 -16.41 5.29 0.44
CA ILE A 518 -16.88 3.97 0.02
C ILE A 518 -17.08 3.06 1.24
N ARG A 519 -16.14 3.08 2.20
CA ARG A 519 -16.21 2.31 3.45
C ARG A 519 -17.45 2.63 4.27
N GLU A 520 -17.82 3.90 4.37
CA GLU A 520 -19.01 4.37 5.08
C GLU A 520 -20.33 3.87 4.48
N ALA A 521 -20.32 3.38 3.23
CA ALA A 521 -21.48 2.70 2.64
C ALA A 521 -21.68 1.25 3.14
N GLY A 522 -20.74 0.70 3.92
CA GLY A 522 -20.83 -0.64 4.48
C GLY A 522 -20.38 -1.73 3.50
N ILE A 523 -19.26 -1.52 2.80
CA ILE A 523 -18.66 -2.57 1.97
C ILE A 523 -18.09 -3.71 2.84
N GLY A 524 -18.02 -4.90 2.27
CA GLY A 524 -17.29 -6.04 2.83
C GLY A 524 -15.80 -5.93 2.58
N THR A 525 -15.36 -6.27 1.37
CA THR A 525 -13.94 -6.23 0.97
C THR A 525 -13.72 -5.27 -0.19
N TYR A 526 -12.69 -4.44 -0.12
CA TYR A 526 -12.21 -3.68 -1.28
C TYR A 526 -11.08 -4.42 -1.98
N GLN A 527 -11.23 -4.71 -3.27
CA GLN A 527 -10.27 -5.47 -4.06
C GLN A 527 -9.59 -4.59 -5.11
N VAL A 528 -8.26 -4.61 -5.11
CA VAL A 528 -7.42 -4.03 -6.16
C VAL A 528 -6.44 -5.11 -6.59
N PHE A 529 -6.51 -5.49 -7.86
CA PHE A 529 -5.50 -6.37 -8.43
C PHE A 529 -4.31 -5.52 -8.85
N GLN A 530 -3.09 -5.89 -8.46
CA GLN A 530 -1.89 -5.27 -9.01
C GLN A 530 -1.73 -5.58 -10.50
N GLU A 531 -2.39 -6.64 -10.98
CA GLU A 531 -2.30 -7.23 -12.34
C GLU A 531 -0.93 -7.85 -12.59
N THR A 532 0.14 -7.07 -12.45
CA THR A 532 1.52 -7.55 -12.59
C THR A 532 2.42 -6.75 -11.65
N TYR A 533 3.20 -7.46 -10.84
CA TYR A 533 4.15 -6.86 -9.92
C TYR A 533 5.45 -6.46 -10.61
N HIS A 534 5.79 -7.04 -11.76
CA HIS A 534 7.03 -6.72 -12.45
C HIS A 534 6.93 -5.34 -13.12
N HIS A 535 7.80 -4.41 -12.72
CA HIS A 535 7.71 -3.00 -13.11
C HIS A 535 7.77 -2.82 -14.62
N GLY A 536 8.70 -3.51 -15.29
CA GLY A 536 8.87 -3.43 -16.73
C GLY A 536 7.66 -3.93 -17.52
N THR A 537 6.96 -4.95 -17.00
CA THR A 537 5.74 -5.46 -17.62
C THR A 537 4.54 -4.57 -17.34
N TYR A 538 4.40 -4.08 -16.10
CA TYR A 538 3.36 -3.13 -15.75
C TYR A 538 3.37 -1.89 -16.65
N ALA A 539 4.55 -1.27 -16.84
CA ALA A 539 4.72 -0.09 -17.67
C ALA A 539 4.46 -0.33 -19.17
N ARG A 540 4.55 -1.59 -19.62
CA ARG A 540 4.28 -1.98 -21.02
C ARG A 540 2.80 -2.20 -21.28
N VAL A 541 2.06 -2.77 -20.33
CA VAL A 541 0.66 -3.17 -20.53
C VAL A 541 -0.35 -2.11 -20.07
N HIS A 542 0.10 -1.10 -19.32
CA HIS A 542 -0.73 0.03 -18.89
C HIS A 542 -0.27 1.34 -19.56
N PRO A 543 -1.21 2.17 -20.05
CA PRO A 543 -0.85 3.41 -20.74
C PRO A 543 -0.15 4.39 -19.80
N ARG A 544 0.89 5.06 -20.31
CA ARG A 544 1.57 6.13 -19.58
C ARG A 544 0.65 7.35 -19.47
N GLY A 545 0.68 8.03 -18.32
CA GLY A 545 -0.07 9.28 -18.11
C GLY A 545 -1.51 9.10 -17.63
N THR A 546 -1.99 7.88 -17.45
CA THR A 546 -3.23 7.61 -16.68
C THR A 546 -2.89 7.25 -15.24
N ARG A 547 -3.88 7.33 -14.33
CA ARG A 547 -3.72 6.91 -12.93
C ARG A 547 -3.32 5.43 -12.82
N LYS A 548 -3.92 4.55 -13.64
CA LYS A 548 -3.51 3.14 -13.69
C LYS A 548 -2.08 2.96 -14.19
N GLY A 549 -1.58 3.84 -15.06
CA GLY A 549 -0.18 3.81 -15.50
C GLY A 549 0.84 4.09 -14.40
N ASP A 550 0.42 4.69 -13.27
CA ASP A 550 1.27 4.89 -12.10
C ASP A 550 1.32 3.62 -11.24
N TYR A 551 2.47 2.96 -11.31
CA TYR A 551 2.73 1.70 -10.60
C TYR A 551 2.59 1.86 -9.07
N ARG A 552 3.18 2.91 -8.48
CA ARG A 552 3.19 3.12 -7.02
C ARG A 552 1.83 3.55 -6.51
N TRP A 553 1.10 4.35 -7.29
CA TRP A 553 -0.29 4.69 -6.98
C TRP A 553 -1.17 3.43 -6.86
N ARG A 554 -0.98 2.46 -7.77
CA ARG A 554 -1.68 1.18 -7.75
C ARG A 554 -1.20 0.26 -6.62
N LEU A 555 0.13 0.13 -6.46
CA LEU A 555 0.74 -0.75 -5.48
C LEU A 555 0.31 -0.38 -4.05
N SER A 556 0.34 0.92 -3.72
CA SER A 556 -0.03 1.43 -2.40
C SER A 556 -1.54 1.65 -2.21
N ALA A 557 -2.38 1.21 -3.14
CA ALA A 557 -3.83 1.41 -3.07
C ALA A 557 -4.45 0.82 -1.81
N LEU A 558 -4.04 -0.40 -1.45
CA LEU A 558 -4.60 -1.09 -0.30
C LEU A 558 -4.02 -0.60 1.03
N ASP A 559 -2.81 -0.01 1.04
CA ASP A 559 -2.35 0.79 2.19
C ASP A 559 -3.32 1.94 2.46
N ARG A 560 -3.69 2.69 1.42
CA ARG A 560 -4.63 3.83 1.56
C ARG A 560 -6.03 3.35 1.98
N ALA A 561 -6.47 2.20 1.49
CA ALA A 561 -7.74 1.60 1.92
C ALA A 561 -7.71 1.23 3.42
N MET A 562 -6.64 0.57 3.89
CA MET A 562 -6.49 0.23 5.31
C MET A 562 -6.37 1.50 6.19
N MET A 563 -5.65 2.52 5.73
CA MET A 563 -5.60 3.83 6.41
C MET A 563 -6.98 4.51 6.51
N ALA A 564 -7.87 4.24 5.56
CA ALA A 564 -9.25 4.74 5.58
C ALA A 564 -10.20 3.90 6.47
N GLY A 565 -9.70 2.82 7.09
CA GLY A 565 -10.49 1.89 7.90
C GLY A 565 -11.23 0.82 7.09
N CYS A 566 -10.75 0.48 5.89
CA CYS A 566 -11.17 -0.72 5.17
C CYS A 566 -10.37 -1.92 5.71
N ASP A 567 -10.91 -2.58 6.73
CA ASP A 567 -10.19 -3.66 7.44
C ASP A 567 -10.04 -4.95 6.61
N ASP A 568 -10.93 -5.17 5.64
CA ASP A 568 -10.89 -6.30 4.71
C ASP A 568 -10.50 -5.81 3.31
N VAL A 569 -9.30 -6.17 2.86
CA VAL A 569 -8.82 -5.87 1.50
C VAL A 569 -8.48 -7.14 0.71
N GLY A 570 -8.58 -7.07 -0.62
CA GLY A 570 -8.27 -8.18 -1.51
C GLY A 570 -7.21 -7.84 -2.55
N LEU A 571 -6.18 -8.67 -2.60
CA LEU A 571 -5.12 -8.61 -3.61
C LEU A 571 -5.49 -9.42 -4.86
N GLY A 572 -4.78 -9.16 -5.95
CA GLY A 572 -4.71 -10.12 -7.04
C GLY A 572 -3.66 -9.78 -8.09
N ALA A 573 -3.32 -10.79 -8.90
CA ALA A 573 -2.43 -10.66 -10.05
C ALA A 573 -3.05 -11.41 -11.24
N LEU A 574 -2.90 -10.85 -12.44
CA LEU A 574 -3.40 -11.41 -13.69
C LEU A 574 -2.31 -12.30 -14.31
N PHE A 575 -2.44 -13.59 -14.06
CA PHE A 575 -1.46 -14.58 -14.50
C PHE A 575 -1.47 -14.74 -16.03
N GLY A 576 -0.29 -14.67 -16.63
CA GLY A 576 -0.11 -14.67 -18.09
C GLY A 576 0.47 -13.36 -18.64
N LEU A 577 0.58 -12.30 -17.83
CA LEU A 577 1.26 -11.05 -18.23
C LEU A 577 2.79 -11.15 -18.11
N HIS A 578 3.27 -11.85 -17.09
CA HIS A 578 4.68 -12.08 -16.77
C HIS A 578 4.87 -13.50 -16.21
N ASP A 579 6.10 -13.87 -15.83
CA ASP A 579 6.39 -15.16 -15.19
C ASP A 579 5.53 -15.38 -13.94
N TRP A 580 4.73 -16.44 -13.94
CA TRP A 580 3.80 -16.74 -12.84
C TRP A 580 4.50 -16.91 -11.49
N ARG A 581 5.76 -17.38 -11.48
CA ARG A 581 6.54 -17.50 -10.25
C ARG A 581 6.86 -16.13 -9.66
N PHE A 582 7.24 -15.16 -10.51
CA PHE A 582 7.49 -13.79 -10.09
C PHE A 582 6.23 -13.16 -9.51
N GLU A 583 5.10 -13.29 -10.21
CA GLU A 583 3.81 -12.74 -9.75
C GLU A 583 3.35 -13.34 -8.42
N THR A 584 3.66 -14.63 -8.19
CA THR A 584 3.40 -15.29 -6.90
C THR A 584 4.24 -14.68 -5.79
N LEU A 585 5.54 -14.48 -6.02
CA LEU A 585 6.41 -13.82 -5.03
C LEU A 585 5.96 -12.38 -4.75
N GLY A 586 5.50 -11.64 -5.78
CA GLY A 586 4.93 -10.31 -5.63
C GLY A 586 3.69 -10.29 -4.75
N LEU A 587 2.75 -11.22 -4.98
CA LEU A 587 1.56 -11.39 -4.13
C LEU A 587 1.91 -11.68 -2.67
N VAL A 588 2.87 -12.60 -2.43
CA VAL A 588 3.30 -12.96 -1.08
C VAL A 588 4.02 -11.78 -0.42
N ARG A 589 4.90 -11.07 -1.13
CA ARG A 589 5.57 -9.88 -0.59
C ARG A 589 4.58 -8.79 -0.22
N HIS A 590 3.56 -8.55 -1.05
CA HIS A 590 2.49 -7.58 -0.74
C HIS A 590 1.66 -8.03 0.47
N ALA A 591 1.32 -9.31 0.58
CA ALA A 591 0.61 -9.82 1.74
C ALA A 591 1.41 -9.62 3.05
N LEU A 592 2.72 -9.91 3.02
CA LEU A 592 3.64 -9.68 4.14
C LEU A 592 3.78 -8.20 4.46
N HIS A 593 3.87 -7.32 3.45
CA HIS A 593 3.93 -5.87 3.64
C HIS A 593 2.70 -5.34 4.41
N LEU A 594 1.49 -5.76 4.02
CA LEU A 594 0.28 -5.36 4.75
C LEU A 594 0.31 -5.85 6.20
N GLN A 595 0.74 -7.10 6.43
CA GLN A 595 0.89 -7.66 7.76
C GLN A 595 1.94 -6.91 8.61
N GLU A 596 3.09 -6.59 8.05
CA GLU A 596 4.17 -5.83 8.71
C GLU A 596 3.72 -4.41 9.08
N ARG A 597 2.96 -3.77 8.20
CA ARG A 597 2.56 -2.36 8.35
C ARG A 597 1.31 -2.16 9.21
N PHE A 598 0.32 -3.03 9.08
CA PHE A 598 -1.00 -2.87 9.67
C PHE A 598 -1.37 -3.96 10.67
N GLY A 599 -0.47 -4.90 10.99
CA GLY A 599 -0.74 -6.04 11.88
C GLY A 599 -1.56 -7.16 11.24
N VAL A 600 -2.21 -6.89 10.09
CA VAL A 600 -3.07 -7.83 9.37
C VAL A 600 -2.75 -7.86 7.88
N GLY A 601 -2.71 -9.06 7.31
CA GLY A 601 -2.57 -9.28 5.87
C GLY A 601 -3.89 -9.09 5.10
N PRO A 602 -3.91 -9.40 3.80
CA PRO A 602 -5.13 -9.32 2.99
C PRO A 602 -6.16 -10.39 3.41
N HIS A 603 -7.44 -10.02 3.34
CA HIS A 603 -8.55 -10.94 3.56
C HIS A 603 -8.62 -11.99 2.45
N THR A 604 -8.35 -11.58 1.20
CA THR A 604 -8.38 -12.48 0.04
C THR A 604 -7.26 -12.22 -0.97
N ILE A 605 -6.85 -13.26 -1.68
CA ILE A 605 -6.05 -13.18 -2.90
C ILE A 605 -6.84 -13.82 -4.05
N SER A 606 -6.94 -13.08 -5.15
CA SER A 606 -7.46 -13.54 -6.44
C SER A 606 -6.29 -13.80 -7.40
N PHE A 607 -6.36 -14.88 -8.17
CA PHE A 607 -5.31 -15.28 -9.13
C PHE A 607 -5.92 -15.58 -10.50
N PRO A 608 -6.63 -14.62 -11.13
CA PRO A 608 -7.22 -14.82 -12.45
C PRO A 608 -6.13 -15.12 -13.50
N ARG A 609 -6.37 -16.10 -14.38
CA ARG A 609 -5.59 -16.25 -15.62
C ARG A 609 -6.10 -15.32 -16.71
N LEU A 610 -5.18 -14.88 -17.55
CA LEU A 610 -5.49 -14.14 -18.76
C LEU A 610 -6.40 -15.00 -19.66
N ARG A 611 -7.46 -14.38 -20.18
CA ARG A 611 -8.46 -15.02 -21.03
C ARG A 611 -8.68 -14.19 -22.30
N PRO A 612 -9.12 -14.81 -23.41
CA PRO A 612 -9.52 -14.08 -24.60
C PRO A 612 -10.55 -13.00 -24.27
N ALA A 613 -10.46 -11.85 -24.95
CA ALA A 613 -11.39 -10.73 -24.79
C ALA A 613 -11.53 -9.99 -26.12
N SER A 614 -12.64 -9.27 -26.32
CA SER A 614 -12.83 -8.42 -27.52
C SER A 614 -11.65 -7.44 -27.69
N GLY A 615 -11.11 -7.34 -28.91
CA GLY A 615 -10.00 -6.44 -29.23
C GLY A 615 -8.63 -6.80 -28.62
N VAL A 616 -8.46 -7.95 -27.97
CA VAL A 616 -7.22 -8.33 -27.28
C VAL A 616 -6.52 -9.52 -27.97
N THR A 617 -5.22 -9.38 -28.24
CA THR A 617 -4.37 -10.45 -28.77
C THR A 617 -3.49 -11.02 -27.65
N LEU A 618 -3.45 -12.36 -27.53
CA LEU A 618 -2.68 -13.05 -26.49
C LEU A 618 -1.34 -13.63 -26.98
N ASP A 619 -1.01 -13.44 -28.27
CA ASP A 619 0.16 -14.04 -28.91
C ASP A 619 1.48 -13.59 -28.26
N GLY A 620 2.37 -14.56 -28.00
CA GLY A 620 3.69 -14.31 -27.42
C GLY A 620 3.70 -14.01 -25.91
N LEU A 621 2.54 -14.08 -25.23
CA LEU A 621 2.46 -13.94 -23.77
C LEU A 621 2.79 -15.25 -23.04
N PRO A 622 3.40 -15.18 -21.84
CA PRO A 622 3.75 -16.37 -21.05
C PRO A 622 2.52 -16.95 -20.32
N LEU A 623 1.58 -17.52 -21.09
CA LEU A 623 0.36 -18.12 -20.53
C LEU A 623 0.69 -19.27 -19.57
N VAL A 624 -0.10 -19.37 -18.50
CA VAL A 624 0.10 -20.37 -17.44
C VAL A 624 -0.71 -21.61 -17.72
N GLY A 625 -0.05 -22.76 -17.86
CA GLY A 625 -0.72 -24.06 -18.03
C GLY A 625 -1.42 -24.55 -16.76
N ASP A 626 -2.27 -25.57 -16.89
CA ASP A 626 -3.13 -26.04 -15.79
C ASP A 626 -2.34 -26.65 -14.62
N ASP A 627 -1.30 -27.43 -14.89
CA ASP A 627 -0.46 -28.04 -13.85
C ASP A 627 0.28 -26.98 -13.02
N ASP A 628 0.81 -25.94 -13.68
CA ASP A 628 1.47 -24.82 -13.00
C ASP A 628 0.45 -23.94 -12.28
N PHE A 629 -0.75 -23.77 -12.82
CA PHE A 629 -1.82 -23.05 -12.15
C PHE A 629 -2.29 -23.74 -10.86
N LEU A 630 -2.47 -25.06 -10.89
CA LEU A 630 -2.81 -25.84 -9.70
C LEU A 630 -1.67 -25.80 -8.67
N TYR A 631 -0.42 -25.88 -9.13
CA TYR A 631 0.74 -25.77 -8.27
C TYR A 631 0.87 -24.39 -7.62
N LEU A 632 0.65 -23.32 -8.39
CA LEU A 632 0.52 -21.94 -7.90
C LEU A 632 -0.49 -21.83 -6.76
N VAL A 633 -1.69 -22.40 -6.93
CA VAL A 633 -2.76 -22.37 -5.90
C VAL A 633 -2.30 -23.08 -4.63
N ALA A 634 -1.62 -24.22 -4.76
CA ALA A 634 -1.07 -24.96 -3.63
C ALA A 634 0.00 -24.14 -2.89
N VAL A 635 0.93 -23.53 -3.62
CA VAL A 635 1.98 -22.68 -3.04
C VAL A 635 1.39 -21.45 -2.34
N LEU A 636 0.42 -20.77 -2.94
CA LEU A 636 -0.26 -19.63 -2.30
C LEU A 636 -0.95 -20.05 -1.00
N ARG A 637 -1.65 -21.19 -0.99
CA ARG A 637 -2.28 -21.71 0.24
C ARG A 637 -1.26 -21.95 1.34
N LEU A 638 -0.08 -22.47 1.00
CA LEU A 638 0.99 -22.67 1.98
C LEU A 638 1.64 -21.36 2.44
N ALA A 639 1.87 -20.41 1.52
CA ALA A 639 2.55 -19.16 1.83
C ALA A 639 1.72 -18.23 2.73
N VAL A 640 0.41 -18.16 2.49
CA VAL A 640 -0.53 -17.32 3.24
C VAL A 640 -1.68 -18.16 3.84
N PRO A 641 -1.41 -18.92 4.91
CA PRO A 641 -2.30 -19.98 5.41
C PRO A 641 -3.73 -19.54 5.73
N TYR A 642 -3.92 -18.29 6.15
CA TYR A 642 -5.20 -17.74 6.62
C TYR A 642 -5.96 -16.88 5.61
N THR A 643 -5.31 -16.53 4.50
CA THR A 643 -5.90 -15.67 3.48
C THR A 643 -6.84 -16.48 2.60
N GLY A 644 -8.04 -15.94 2.36
CA GLY A 644 -9.00 -16.55 1.46
C GLY A 644 -8.48 -16.55 0.02
N LEU A 645 -8.58 -17.68 -0.66
CA LEU A 645 -8.21 -17.81 -2.08
C LEU A 645 -9.49 -17.80 -2.93
N ILE A 646 -9.57 -16.86 -3.87
CA ILE A 646 -10.71 -16.67 -4.78
C ILE A 646 -10.36 -17.25 -6.16
N LEU A 647 -11.17 -18.20 -6.61
CA LEU A 647 -11.12 -18.73 -7.98
C LEU A 647 -12.36 -18.29 -8.76
N THR A 648 -12.15 -17.65 -9.91
CA THR A 648 -13.25 -17.13 -10.73
C THR A 648 -13.70 -18.08 -11.83
N ALA A 649 -14.84 -17.81 -12.45
CA ALA A 649 -15.44 -18.52 -13.57
C ALA A 649 -14.67 -18.32 -14.89
N ARG A 650 -13.46 -17.76 -14.80
CA ARG A 650 -12.44 -17.82 -15.86
C ARG A 650 -12.05 -19.25 -16.14
N GLU A 651 -11.99 -20.11 -15.13
CA GLU A 651 -11.60 -21.52 -15.28
C GLU A 651 -12.80 -22.40 -15.61
N ASP A 652 -12.55 -23.50 -16.33
CA ASP A 652 -13.60 -24.49 -16.61
C ASP A 652 -13.93 -25.34 -15.38
N ALA A 653 -15.07 -26.04 -15.43
CA ALA A 653 -15.57 -26.85 -14.33
C ALA A 653 -14.56 -27.88 -13.80
N ALA A 654 -13.80 -28.55 -14.68
CA ALA A 654 -12.89 -29.61 -14.29
C ALA A 654 -11.68 -29.04 -13.53
N LEU A 655 -11.09 -27.96 -14.03
CA LEU A 655 -9.97 -27.30 -13.36
C LEU A 655 -10.41 -26.65 -12.05
N ARG A 656 -11.60 -26.06 -12.01
CA ARG A 656 -12.18 -25.52 -10.78
C ARG A 656 -12.28 -26.59 -9.71
N ARG A 657 -12.88 -27.75 -10.05
CA ARG A 657 -12.99 -28.89 -9.14
C ARG A 657 -11.64 -29.35 -8.59
N ALA A 658 -10.60 -29.40 -9.42
CA ALA A 658 -9.25 -29.74 -8.98
C ALA A 658 -8.65 -28.71 -8.01
N ALA A 659 -8.83 -27.41 -8.30
CA ALA A 659 -8.29 -26.32 -7.47
C ALA A 659 -8.98 -26.20 -6.09
N LEU A 660 -10.27 -26.59 -5.99
CA LEU A 660 -11.02 -26.65 -4.72
C LEU A 660 -10.36 -27.54 -3.68
N ALA A 661 -9.67 -28.61 -4.09
CA ALA A 661 -8.98 -29.48 -3.14
C ALA A 661 -7.72 -28.83 -2.54
N LEU A 662 -7.03 -27.97 -3.30
CA LEU A 662 -5.68 -27.51 -2.98
C LEU A 662 -5.64 -26.28 -2.09
N GLY A 663 -6.56 -25.32 -2.29
CA GLY A 663 -6.48 -24.08 -1.52
C GLY A 663 -7.65 -23.13 -1.67
N VAL A 664 -8.44 -23.25 -2.73
CA VAL A 664 -9.55 -22.33 -3.00
C VAL A 664 -10.58 -22.35 -1.86
N SER A 665 -11.00 -21.17 -1.43
CA SER A 665 -11.97 -21.00 -0.34
C SER A 665 -13.25 -20.29 -0.77
N GLN A 666 -13.19 -19.54 -1.87
CA GLN A 666 -14.34 -18.84 -2.43
C GLN A 666 -14.34 -18.96 -3.95
N ILE A 667 -15.54 -19.08 -4.52
CA ILE A 667 -15.76 -19.10 -5.97
C ILE A 667 -16.96 -18.24 -6.34
N ASP A 668 -16.95 -17.69 -7.54
CA ASP A 668 -18.16 -17.16 -8.17
C ASP A 668 -19.00 -18.31 -8.77
N ALA A 669 -20.31 -18.14 -8.90
CA ALA A 669 -21.18 -19.12 -9.57
C ALA A 669 -22.35 -18.38 -10.22
N GLY A 670 -23.00 -19.00 -11.23
CA GLY A 670 -24.05 -18.31 -12.01
C GLY A 670 -23.54 -17.06 -12.73
N THR A 671 -22.24 -16.99 -13.03
CA THR A 671 -21.58 -15.74 -13.41
C THR A 671 -22.03 -15.21 -14.77
N ARG A 672 -22.38 -13.92 -14.81
CA ARG A 672 -22.57 -13.13 -16.03
C ARG A 672 -21.56 -12.00 -16.06
N LEU A 673 -20.90 -11.81 -17.21
CA LEU A 673 -19.95 -10.71 -17.39
C LEU A 673 -20.53 -9.57 -18.20
N GLU A 674 -21.58 -9.84 -18.98
CA GLU A 674 -22.29 -8.83 -19.75
C GLU A 674 -23.09 -7.91 -18.82
N LEU A 675 -22.99 -6.59 -19.07
CA LEU A 675 -23.77 -5.63 -18.30
C LEU A 675 -25.26 -5.80 -18.59
N GLY A 676 -26.03 -5.84 -17.51
CA GLY A 676 -27.48 -5.99 -17.58
C GLY A 676 -27.98 -7.41 -17.84
N ALA A 677 -27.12 -8.43 -17.83
CA ALA A 677 -27.52 -9.76 -18.31
C ALA A 677 -28.20 -10.66 -17.27
N TYR A 678 -28.25 -10.31 -15.98
CA TYR A 678 -28.87 -11.18 -14.96
C TYR A 678 -30.40 -11.24 -15.04
N ASP A 679 -31.07 -10.22 -15.61
CA ASP A 679 -32.51 -10.23 -15.86
C ASP A 679 -32.87 -10.61 -17.32
N GLU A 680 -31.87 -10.99 -18.13
CA GLU A 680 -32.03 -11.47 -19.51
C GLU A 680 -31.97 -13.01 -19.57
N PRO A 681 -32.61 -13.66 -20.58
CA PRO A 681 -32.43 -15.08 -20.83
C PRO A 681 -30.96 -15.41 -21.15
N VAL A 682 -30.53 -16.59 -20.69
CA VAL A 682 -29.19 -17.12 -20.96
C VAL A 682 -28.96 -17.25 -22.47
N LEU A 683 -28.00 -16.50 -23.01
CA LEU A 683 -27.61 -16.63 -24.41
C LEU A 683 -26.85 -17.94 -24.64
N ALA A 684 -27.14 -18.61 -25.76
CA ALA A 684 -26.43 -19.83 -26.15
C ALA A 684 -24.94 -19.59 -26.45
N GLN A 685 -24.58 -18.36 -26.80
CA GLN A 685 -23.19 -17.93 -27.04
C GLN A 685 -22.97 -16.56 -26.38
N PRO A 686 -22.02 -16.43 -25.44
CA PRO A 686 -21.72 -15.16 -24.78
C PRO A 686 -21.24 -14.11 -25.79
N CYS A 687 -21.65 -12.85 -25.60
CA CYS A 687 -21.22 -11.73 -26.46
C CYS A 687 -19.96 -11.10 -25.87
N LEU A 688 -18.80 -11.38 -26.49
CA LEU A 688 -17.51 -10.89 -26.01
C LEU A 688 -17.39 -9.37 -26.02
N GLU A 689 -18.15 -8.68 -26.87
CA GLU A 689 -18.21 -7.23 -26.96
C GLU A 689 -18.98 -6.60 -25.79
N ARG A 690 -19.88 -7.37 -25.15
CA ARG A 690 -20.63 -6.95 -23.93
C ARG A 690 -19.92 -7.37 -22.64
N GLY A 691 -19.05 -8.38 -22.68
CA GLY A 691 -18.30 -8.91 -21.54
C GLY A 691 -16.86 -8.41 -21.43
N GLN A 692 -16.22 -8.59 -20.27
CA GLN A 692 -14.83 -8.19 -20.07
C GLN A 692 -13.81 -9.19 -20.67
N PHE A 693 -14.16 -10.48 -20.66
CA PHE A 693 -13.34 -11.61 -21.12
C PHE A 693 -14.24 -12.84 -21.36
N ALA A 694 -13.68 -13.89 -21.97
CA ALA A 694 -14.37 -15.16 -22.19
C ALA A 694 -14.49 -15.98 -20.90
N LEU A 695 -15.71 -16.43 -20.57
CA LEU A 695 -15.98 -17.32 -19.45
C LEU A 695 -15.51 -18.76 -19.72
N GLY A 696 -15.00 -19.42 -18.69
CA GLY A 696 -14.68 -20.85 -18.69
C GLY A 696 -15.79 -21.72 -18.10
N ASP A 697 -16.59 -21.17 -17.17
CA ASP A 697 -17.70 -21.88 -16.53
C ASP A 697 -18.96 -20.99 -16.50
N ALA A 698 -19.95 -21.35 -17.32
CA ALA A 698 -21.21 -20.62 -17.47
C ALA A 698 -22.40 -21.34 -16.81
N ARG A 699 -22.14 -22.36 -15.97
CA ARG A 699 -23.18 -23.11 -15.27
C ARG A 699 -23.96 -22.21 -14.32
N SER A 700 -25.24 -22.54 -14.14
CA SER A 700 -26.11 -21.86 -13.19
C SER A 700 -25.62 -22.06 -11.74
N LEU A 701 -26.10 -21.21 -10.83
CA LEU A 701 -25.80 -21.38 -9.41
C LEU A 701 -26.23 -22.76 -8.90
N ASP A 702 -27.42 -23.24 -9.27
CA ASP A 702 -27.95 -24.52 -8.80
C ASP A 702 -27.10 -25.72 -9.26
N GLU A 703 -26.62 -25.72 -10.52
CA GLU A 703 -25.73 -26.77 -11.03
C GLU A 703 -24.40 -26.81 -10.27
N VAL A 704 -23.81 -25.65 -9.96
CA VAL A 704 -22.58 -25.57 -9.16
C VAL A 704 -22.84 -26.01 -7.72
N MET A 705 -23.97 -25.62 -7.12
CA MET A 705 -24.36 -26.05 -5.78
C MET A 705 -24.55 -27.56 -5.72
N HIS A 706 -25.18 -28.15 -6.74
CA HIS A 706 -25.37 -29.60 -6.87
C HIS A 706 -24.03 -30.35 -6.89
N GLU A 707 -23.11 -29.95 -7.77
CA GLU A 707 -21.78 -30.56 -7.89
C GLU A 707 -20.99 -30.48 -6.58
N LEU A 708 -20.96 -29.31 -5.94
CA LEU A 708 -20.24 -29.11 -4.69
C LEU A 708 -20.75 -30.06 -3.60
N VAL A 709 -22.08 -30.18 -3.47
CA VAL A 709 -22.70 -31.06 -2.46
C VAL A 709 -22.41 -32.53 -2.75
N GLN A 710 -22.50 -32.96 -4.02
CA GLN A 710 -22.18 -34.34 -4.42
C GLN A 710 -20.71 -34.70 -4.15
N ASP A 711 -19.81 -33.73 -4.31
CA ASP A 711 -18.38 -33.87 -4.02
C ASP A 711 -18.05 -33.80 -2.53
N GLY A 712 -19.05 -33.60 -1.66
CA GLY A 712 -18.87 -33.49 -0.22
C GLY A 712 -18.31 -32.15 0.24
N TYR A 713 -18.27 -31.13 -0.63
CA TYR A 713 -18.05 -29.76 -0.22
C TYR A 713 -19.31 -29.18 0.44
N LEU A 714 -19.12 -28.20 1.31
CA LEU A 714 -20.19 -27.47 1.98
C LEU A 714 -20.29 -26.07 1.40
N PRO A 715 -21.19 -25.83 0.41
CA PRO A 715 -21.48 -24.50 -0.10
C PRO A 715 -21.91 -23.55 1.03
N SER A 716 -21.52 -22.28 0.92
CA SER A 716 -21.84 -21.29 1.94
C SER A 716 -22.06 -19.90 1.37
N PHE A 717 -23.09 -19.24 1.90
CA PHE A 717 -23.34 -17.81 1.69
C PHE A 717 -23.07 -16.99 2.96
N CYS A 718 -22.29 -17.52 3.89
CA CYS A 718 -22.07 -16.92 5.20
C CYS A 718 -21.49 -15.51 5.11
N THR A 719 -22.04 -14.60 5.90
CA THR A 719 -21.58 -13.22 6.08
C THR A 719 -21.42 -12.86 7.57
N ALA A 720 -21.43 -13.86 8.45
CA ALA A 720 -21.43 -13.67 9.91
C ALA A 720 -20.23 -12.87 10.43
N CYS A 721 -19.01 -13.15 9.92
CA CYS A 721 -17.81 -12.44 10.37
C CYS A 721 -17.94 -10.93 10.14
N TYR A 722 -18.46 -10.52 8.98
CA TYR A 722 -18.70 -9.12 8.64
C TYR A 722 -19.69 -8.46 9.62
N ARG A 723 -20.82 -9.11 9.91
CA ARG A 723 -21.86 -8.55 10.77
C ARG A 723 -21.54 -8.55 12.26
N GLN A 724 -20.63 -9.43 12.68
CA GLN A 724 -20.16 -9.55 14.06
C GLN A 724 -18.93 -8.68 14.33
N GLY A 725 -18.49 -7.84 13.37
CA GLY A 725 -17.29 -7.03 13.51
C GLY A 725 -15.99 -7.85 13.58
N ARG A 726 -16.02 -9.09 13.09
CA ARG A 726 -14.84 -9.98 12.97
C ARG A 726 -14.17 -9.69 11.62
N THR A 727 -13.63 -8.48 11.48
CA THR A 727 -12.87 -7.99 10.32
C THR A 727 -11.43 -7.71 10.75
N GLY A 728 -10.49 -7.61 9.79
CA GLY A 728 -9.09 -7.28 10.10
C GLY A 728 -8.45 -8.20 11.16
N GLU A 729 -7.82 -7.61 12.18
CA GLU A 729 -7.11 -8.35 13.24
C GLU A 729 -8.01 -9.32 14.01
N HIS A 730 -9.25 -8.92 14.34
CA HIS A 730 -10.20 -9.78 15.04
C HIS A 730 -10.54 -11.04 14.24
N PHE A 731 -10.59 -10.98 12.90
CA PHE A 731 -10.75 -12.17 12.08
C PHE A 731 -9.56 -13.13 12.23
N MET A 732 -8.34 -12.57 12.24
CA MET A 732 -7.12 -13.34 12.36
C MET A 732 -7.00 -14.04 13.70
N GLU A 733 -7.48 -13.46 14.81
CA GLU A 733 -7.53 -14.14 16.12
C GLU A 733 -8.26 -15.49 16.09
N PHE A 734 -9.28 -15.63 15.25
CA PHE A 734 -10.01 -16.89 15.08
C PHE A 734 -9.43 -17.77 13.98
N ALA A 735 -8.94 -17.18 12.89
CA ALA A 735 -8.37 -17.90 11.77
C ALA A 735 -7.01 -18.54 12.12
N VAL A 736 -6.15 -17.81 12.84
CA VAL A 736 -4.78 -18.19 13.17
C VAL A 736 -4.71 -19.52 13.94
N PRO A 737 -5.46 -19.68 15.05
CA PRO A 737 -5.50 -20.94 15.80
C PRO A 737 -6.28 -22.04 15.07
N GLY A 738 -7.02 -21.73 14.00
CA GLY A 738 -7.95 -22.64 13.33
C GLY A 738 -9.31 -22.77 14.02
N PHE A 739 -9.65 -21.87 14.94
CA PHE A 739 -10.95 -21.86 15.63
C PHE A 739 -12.09 -21.42 14.72
N ILE A 740 -11.79 -20.76 13.61
CA ILE A 740 -12.76 -20.28 12.64
C ILE A 740 -13.71 -21.39 12.15
N LYS A 741 -13.24 -22.64 12.04
CA LYS A 741 -14.07 -23.79 11.65
C LYS A 741 -15.25 -24.02 12.61
N ARG A 742 -15.09 -23.73 13.90
CA ARG A 742 -16.15 -23.89 14.92
C ARG A 742 -17.34 -22.97 14.69
N PHE A 743 -17.11 -21.81 14.06
CA PHE A 743 -18.17 -20.85 13.72
C PHE A 743 -18.60 -20.97 12.26
N CYS A 744 -17.64 -21.13 11.35
CA CYS A 744 -17.93 -21.11 9.93
C CYS A 744 -18.60 -22.38 9.41
N THR A 745 -18.38 -23.56 10.00
CA THR A 745 -19.11 -24.77 9.59
C THR A 745 -20.59 -24.68 9.98
N PRO A 746 -20.98 -24.35 11.23
CA PRO A 746 -22.38 -24.09 11.56
C PRO A 746 -23.04 -23.03 10.69
N ASN A 747 -22.35 -21.90 10.46
CA ASN A 747 -22.85 -20.83 9.59
C ASN A 747 -23.00 -21.27 8.12
N ALA A 748 -22.12 -22.13 7.63
CA ALA A 748 -22.24 -22.67 6.28
C ALA A 748 -23.47 -23.57 6.16
N LEU A 749 -23.71 -24.44 7.15
CA LEU A 749 -24.91 -25.29 7.19
C LEU A 749 -26.20 -24.47 7.25
N THR A 750 -26.27 -23.41 8.07
CA THR A 750 -27.48 -22.57 8.12
C THR A 750 -27.72 -21.89 6.77
N THR A 751 -26.69 -21.31 6.14
CA THR A 751 -26.86 -20.69 4.83
C THR A 751 -27.17 -21.66 3.69
N LEU A 752 -26.64 -22.89 3.74
CA LEU A 752 -27.00 -23.93 2.78
C LEU A 752 -28.46 -24.35 2.99
N GLN A 753 -28.89 -24.56 4.22
CA GLN A 753 -30.27 -24.92 4.53
C GLN A 753 -31.28 -23.86 4.03
N GLU A 754 -30.94 -22.58 4.15
CA GLU A 754 -31.74 -21.50 3.55
C GLU A 754 -31.85 -21.65 2.04
N TYR A 755 -30.72 -21.91 1.37
CA TYR A 755 -30.70 -22.11 -0.08
C TYR A 755 -31.57 -23.29 -0.53
N LEU A 756 -31.44 -24.42 0.14
CA LEU A 756 -32.22 -25.63 -0.12
C LEU A 756 -33.72 -25.41 0.11
N CYS A 757 -34.07 -24.55 1.08
CA CYS A 757 -35.46 -24.23 1.37
C CYS A 757 -36.12 -23.36 0.30
N ASP A 758 -35.38 -22.38 -0.21
CA ASP A 758 -35.95 -21.24 -0.94
C ASP A 758 -35.67 -21.25 -2.45
N PHE A 759 -34.53 -21.82 -2.89
CA PHE A 759 -34.04 -21.62 -4.27
C PHE A 759 -33.64 -22.90 -5.00
N ALA A 760 -33.24 -23.96 -4.27
CA ALA A 760 -32.69 -25.17 -4.89
C ALA A 760 -33.71 -25.93 -5.76
N SER A 761 -33.20 -26.53 -6.85
CA SER A 761 -33.93 -27.55 -7.60
C SER A 761 -34.21 -28.79 -6.74
N ALA A 762 -35.11 -29.67 -7.19
CA ALA A 762 -35.45 -30.88 -6.45
C ALA A 762 -34.23 -31.79 -6.20
N ASP A 763 -33.36 -31.94 -7.20
CA ASP A 763 -32.18 -32.80 -7.13
C ASP A 763 -31.11 -32.20 -6.20
N THR A 764 -30.87 -30.89 -6.31
CA THR A 764 -29.96 -30.15 -5.40
C THR A 764 -30.47 -30.17 -3.97
N ARG A 765 -31.78 -30.03 -3.76
CA ARG A 765 -32.42 -30.14 -2.46
C ARG A 765 -32.17 -31.50 -1.82
N ALA A 766 -32.45 -32.59 -2.55
CA ALA A 766 -32.29 -33.94 -2.05
C ALA A 766 -30.82 -34.25 -1.66
N ALA A 767 -29.87 -33.90 -2.53
CA ALA A 767 -28.45 -34.08 -2.24
C ALA A 767 -28.01 -33.21 -1.05
N GLY A 768 -28.45 -31.96 -1.00
CA GLY A 768 -28.07 -31.00 0.04
C GLY A 768 -28.60 -31.39 1.42
N GLU A 769 -29.84 -31.84 1.51
CA GLU A 769 -30.44 -32.30 2.76
C GLU A 769 -29.71 -33.52 3.33
N ALA A 770 -29.28 -34.44 2.46
CA ALA A 770 -28.45 -35.58 2.88
C ALA A 770 -27.11 -35.13 3.46
N LEU A 771 -26.42 -34.19 2.80
CA LEU A 771 -25.15 -33.63 3.29
C LEU A 771 -25.34 -32.86 4.61
N VAL A 772 -26.37 -32.02 4.72
CA VAL A 772 -26.67 -31.26 5.95
C VAL A 772 -26.92 -32.21 7.11
N ALA A 773 -27.71 -33.27 6.92
CA ALA A 773 -27.96 -34.28 7.95
C ALA A 773 -26.67 -34.98 8.39
N GLN A 774 -25.82 -35.37 7.44
CA GLN A 774 -24.54 -36.03 7.71
C GLN A 774 -23.60 -35.11 8.53
N GLN A 775 -23.47 -33.85 8.14
CA GLN A 775 -22.55 -32.90 8.79
C GLN A 775 -23.07 -32.41 10.14
N ALA A 776 -24.38 -32.19 10.27
CA ALA A 776 -24.99 -31.73 11.51
C ALA A 776 -24.92 -32.77 12.64
N ALA A 777 -24.86 -34.07 12.32
CA ALA A 777 -24.76 -35.15 13.31
C ALA A 777 -23.48 -35.06 14.18
N ALA A 778 -22.42 -34.43 13.67
CA ALA A 778 -21.15 -34.24 14.38
C ALA A 778 -21.03 -32.90 15.13
N LEU A 779 -22.10 -32.09 15.16
CA LEU A 779 -22.09 -30.73 15.71
C LEU A 779 -22.97 -30.58 16.97
N PRO A 780 -22.79 -29.50 17.76
CA PRO A 780 -23.60 -29.25 18.94
C PRO A 780 -25.10 -29.17 18.63
N THR A 781 -25.94 -29.55 19.60
CA THR A 781 -27.41 -29.62 19.46
C THR A 781 -28.05 -28.30 19.02
N GLU A 782 -27.47 -27.15 19.41
CA GLU A 782 -27.89 -25.81 18.98
C GLU A 782 -27.90 -25.64 17.45
N VAL A 783 -26.97 -26.30 16.74
CA VAL A 783 -26.93 -26.31 15.27
C VAL A 783 -28.16 -27.01 14.70
N GLY A 784 -28.53 -28.15 15.27
CA GLY A 784 -29.76 -28.84 14.88
C GLY A 784 -31.02 -27.99 15.10
N GLU A 785 -31.09 -27.25 16.21
CA GLU A 785 -32.22 -26.37 16.51
C GLU A 785 -32.34 -25.21 15.50
N ARG A 786 -31.24 -24.53 15.17
CA ARG A 786 -31.25 -23.46 14.16
C ARG A 786 -31.62 -24.00 12.78
N LEU A 787 -31.09 -25.15 12.37
CA LEU A 787 -31.45 -25.80 11.10
C LEU A 787 -32.95 -26.15 11.06
N ARG A 788 -33.51 -26.64 12.18
CA ARG A 788 -34.94 -26.93 12.31
C ARG A 788 -35.78 -25.66 12.14
N ARG A 789 -35.42 -24.56 12.81
CA ARG A 789 -36.10 -23.26 12.69
C ARG A 789 -36.10 -22.71 11.25
N ILE A 790 -35.01 -22.90 10.51
CA ILE A 790 -34.94 -22.50 9.10
C ILE A 790 -35.93 -23.34 8.25
N ARG A 791 -35.95 -24.66 8.46
CA ARG A 791 -36.73 -25.60 7.66
C ARG A 791 -38.23 -25.56 7.96
N GLU A 792 -38.59 -25.48 9.23
CA GLU A 792 -39.97 -25.64 9.72
C GLU A 792 -40.63 -24.29 10.03
N ASP A 793 -39.91 -23.41 10.72
CA ASP A 793 -40.46 -22.14 11.23
C ASP A 793 -40.27 -20.99 10.21
N GLY A 794 -39.50 -21.23 9.15
CA GLY A 794 -39.27 -20.27 8.07
C GLY A 794 -38.29 -19.14 8.45
N GLU A 795 -37.56 -19.27 9.55
CA GLU A 795 -36.60 -18.27 10.00
C GLU A 795 -35.38 -18.18 9.07
N ARG A 796 -34.80 -17.00 8.94
CA ARG A 796 -33.66 -16.72 8.04
C ARG A 796 -32.62 -15.88 8.76
N ASP A 797 -31.43 -15.87 8.19
CA ASP A 797 -30.24 -15.17 8.65
C ASP A 797 -29.79 -15.55 10.06
N LEU A 798 -29.84 -16.86 10.37
CA LEU A 798 -29.36 -17.39 11.64
C LEU A 798 -27.86 -17.69 11.55
N TYR A 799 -27.07 -17.06 12.43
CA TYR A 799 -25.62 -17.20 12.46
C TYR A 799 -25.02 -17.28 13.88
N TYR A 800 -23.74 -17.65 13.94
CA TYR A 800 -22.89 -17.89 15.11
C TYR A 800 -21.73 -16.90 15.18
#